data_AF-A7SAM8-F1
#
_entry.id   AF-A7SAM8-F1
#
_cell.length_a   1.000
_cell.length_b   1.000
_cell.length_c   1.000
_cell.angle_alpha   90.00
_cell.angle_beta   90.00
_cell.angle_gamma   90.00
#
_symmetry.space_group_name_H-M   'P 1'
#
loop_
_entity.id
_entity.type
_entity.pdbx_description
1 polymer ?
#
loop_
_entity_poly.entity_id
_entity_poly.type
_entity_poly.pdbx_seq_one_letter_code
_entity_poly.pdbx_strand_id
1 'polypeptide(L)'
;ITKENPMFEKYYKALGIVPESEWEQFITALRQELPSTFRITGSRSHANMLLQVLKHNYLDQLKEATAHLDEQVDPPTSLPWYPDELAWKVNLSRKFIRKSPSIKKFHQFLVQETECGNISRQEAVSMIPPLLMDIKPGQKILDTCAAPGSKTSQIIEMLHGDKETGIAEGLVIANELQNKRCYMLIHQSKRLRSPSCVITNHDASTYPTLHVKKENGDRTPLLFDRILCDVPCSGDGTMRKNPLIWNKWTPQLGVSLHRTQLRILARAMEMLEVGGRIVYSTCTMSPIENESVVAEMLRNSDGALELVDLSNELPNLKRSPGLHSWKLMMKDGSEVTGCDPGSPAFLGGFRPSMLPPPDNEAKAMHLECCIRVYPHQQDTGGFFIAALVKTKQAPWEIRRCNSIAKWLPWQPPPENKVDADTSDMQDDTMTNEDDSGVDDFNKETYDVNDVFAKTESENTSSEPPCKKPRTNLGFKEDPFILLPDDDPHWPIIRDYFGFVPSFPSAQLLIRSIGGKKRNVYLVSRNVQALLECAGGDNDDVKLISAGVKTLTRCDGEELGCEFRLMQEGIENVVPYVTKRKVFITQEDVFTLVRHDKPFSNKFSQSTRDQLSKVSGLGCVIFLYDPESHSPSDTIKCNLCFCGWKARTSIRALMSRSDKMHYATLFNL
;
A
#
# COMPACT_ATOMS: atom_id res chain seq x y z
N ILE A 1 -8.25 29.66 -1.83
CA ILE A 1 -7.51 29.25 -3.05
C ILE A 1 -8.47 29.41 -4.22
N THR A 2 -8.10 30.20 -5.24
CA THR A 2 -8.91 30.35 -6.45
C THR A 2 -8.80 29.07 -7.29
N LYS A 3 -9.94 28.43 -7.62
CA LYS A 3 -9.98 27.19 -8.42
C LYS A 3 -10.13 27.51 -9.90
N GLU A 4 -9.23 28.34 -10.42
CA GLU A 4 -9.26 28.83 -11.79
C GLU A 4 -7.84 28.90 -12.35
N ASN A 5 -7.68 28.54 -13.63
CA ASN A 5 -6.43 28.70 -14.36
C ASN A 5 -6.75 28.82 -15.87
N PRO A 6 -6.68 30.04 -16.46
CA PRO A 6 -7.03 30.25 -17.87
C PRO A 6 -6.16 29.44 -18.84
N MET A 7 -4.90 29.20 -18.46
CA MET A 7 -3.95 28.45 -19.27
C MET A 7 -4.29 26.95 -19.27
N PHE A 8 -4.74 26.41 -18.13
CA PHE A 8 -5.27 25.04 -18.01
C PHE A 8 -6.48 24.84 -18.93
N GLU A 9 -7.44 25.76 -18.88
CA GLU A 9 -8.64 25.67 -19.72
C GLU A 9 -8.30 25.77 -21.21
N LYS A 10 -7.44 26.73 -21.59
CA LYS A 10 -6.96 26.86 -22.97
C LYS A 10 -6.27 25.59 -23.46
N TYR A 11 -5.40 25.00 -22.63
CA TYR A 11 -4.65 23.79 -22.96
C TYR A 11 -5.57 22.59 -23.19
N TYR A 12 -6.44 22.28 -22.22
CA TYR A 12 -7.28 21.09 -22.30
C TYR A 12 -8.43 21.22 -23.31
N LYS A 13 -8.93 22.43 -23.58
CA LYS A 13 -9.82 22.68 -24.74
C LYS A 13 -9.12 22.41 -26.06
N ALA A 14 -7.88 22.90 -26.22
CA ALA A 14 -7.10 22.70 -27.44
C ALA A 14 -6.74 21.22 -27.67
N LEU A 15 -6.59 20.44 -26.60
CA LEU A 15 -6.37 18.99 -26.69
C LEU A 15 -7.60 18.20 -27.13
N GLY A 16 -8.82 18.73 -26.93
CA GLY A 16 -10.06 18.03 -27.27
C GLY A 16 -10.30 16.75 -26.48
N ILE A 17 -9.72 16.62 -25.27
CA ILE A 17 -9.85 15.41 -24.44
C ILE A 17 -11.25 15.19 -23.89
N VAL A 18 -12.05 16.26 -23.82
CA VAL A 18 -13.44 16.26 -23.38
C VAL A 18 -14.24 16.94 -24.49
N PRO A 19 -15.38 16.37 -24.93
CA PRO A 19 -16.24 17.00 -25.92
C PRO A 19 -16.67 18.41 -25.49
N GLU A 20 -16.81 19.35 -26.42
CA GLU A 20 -17.21 20.73 -26.12
C GLU A 20 -18.54 20.80 -25.34
N SER A 21 -19.47 19.88 -25.61
CA SER A 21 -20.75 19.76 -24.91
C SER A 21 -20.64 19.39 -23.44
N GLU A 22 -19.54 18.75 -23.03
CA GLU A 22 -19.30 18.29 -21.66
C GLU A 22 -18.33 19.21 -20.88
N TRP A 23 -17.72 20.18 -21.56
CA TRP A 23 -16.65 21.01 -20.99
C TRP A 23 -17.06 21.73 -19.69
N GLU A 24 -18.24 22.33 -19.67
CA GLU A 24 -18.74 23.04 -18.48
C GLU A 24 -18.95 22.09 -17.29
N GLN A 25 -19.37 20.85 -17.54
CA GLN A 25 -19.53 19.83 -16.50
C GLN A 25 -18.17 19.39 -15.98
N PHE A 26 -17.19 19.17 -16.87
CA PHE A 26 -15.82 18.83 -16.53
C PHE A 26 -15.16 19.87 -15.62
N ILE A 27 -15.21 21.15 -16.00
CA ILE A 27 -14.66 22.23 -15.19
C ILE A 27 -15.40 22.41 -13.88
N THR A 28 -16.73 22.28 -13.88
CA THR A 28 -17.54 22.32 -12.65
C THR A 28 -17.12 21.21 -11.69
N ALA A 29 -16.96 19.98 -12.16
CA ALA A 29 -16.53 18.84 -11.35
C ALA A 29 -15.12 19.04 -10.77
N LEU A 30 -14.17 19.57 -11.55
CA LEU A 30 -12.81 19.88 -11.08
C LEU A 30 -12.79 20.94 -9.97
N ARG A 31 -13.76 21.86 -9.96
CA ARG A 31 -13.90 22.90 -8.93
C ARG A 31 -14.60 22.38 -7.66
N GLN A 32 -15.33 21.27 -7.73
CA GLN A 32 -16.00 20.67 -6.59
C GLN A 32 -15.04 19.81 -5.74
N GLU A 33 -15.34 19.70 -4.45
CA GLU A 33 -14.61 18.82 -3.54
C GLU A 33 -14.81 17.35 -3.95
N LEU A 34 -13.77 16.54 -3.80
CA LEU A 34 -13.84 15.12 -4.10
C LEU A 34 -14.62 14.38 -2.99
N PRO A 35 -15.59 13.51 -3.32
CA PRO A 35 -16.26 12.71 -2.32
C PRO A 35 -15.29 11.76 -1.61
N SER A 36 -15.55 11.47 -0.34
CA SER A 36 -14.77 10.49 0.40
C SER A 36 -15.15 9.08 -0.01
N THR A 37 -14.17 8.21 -0.19
CA THR A 37 -14.39 6.80 -0.52
C THR A 37 -13.59 5.90 0.40
N PHE A 38 -14.14 4.72 0.68
CA PHE A 38 -13.48 3.69 1.47
C PHE A 38 -13.77 2.31 0.90
N ARG A 39 -12.96 1.34 1.31
CA ARG A 39 -13.09 -0.06 0.95
C ARG A 39 -13.06 -0.93 2.20
N ILE A 40 -13.90 -1.95 2.25
CA ILE A 40 -13.86 -3.02 3.24
C ILE A 40 -12.74 -3.99 2.86
N THR A 41 -11.89 -4.31 3.82
CA THR A 41 -10.70 -5.15 3.67
C THR A 41 -10.83 -6.42 4.53
N GLY A 42 -9.89 -7.36 4.38
CA GLY A 42 -9.84 -8.61 5.17
C GLY A 42 -10.24 -9.85 4.38
N SER A 43 -10.33 -11.01 5.06
CA SER A 43 -10.79 -12.25 4.43
C SER A 43 -12.24 -12.12 3.97
N ARG A 44 -12.64 -12.87 2.93
CA ARG A 44 -14.01 -12.75 2.38
C ARG A 44 -15.11 -12.95 3.41
N SER A 45 -14.99 -13.93 4.30
CA SER A 45 -15.99 -14.21 5.35
C SER A 45 -16.13 -13.04 6.33
N HIS A 46 -15.00 -12.48 6.76
CA HIS A 46 -14.94 -11.35 7.68
C HIS A 46 -15.45 -10.05 7.04
N ALA A 47 -14.99 -9.75 5.83
CA ALA A 47 -15.41 -8.60 5.04
C ALA A 47 -16.93 -8.63 4.78
N ASN A 48 -17.49 -9.80 4.47
CA ASN A 48 -18.93 -9.98 4.29
C ASN A 48 -19.70 -9.68 5.57
N MET A 49 -19.21 -10.14 6.73
CA MET A 49 -19.87 -9.85 8.02
C MET A 49 -19.86 -8.35 8.33
N LEU A 50 -18.71 -7.69 8.12
CA LEU A 50 -18.59 -6.24 8.31
C LEU A 50 -19.50 -5.46 7.33
N LEU A 51 -19.64 -5.93 6.09
CA LEU A 51 -20.57 -5.37 5.11
C LEU A 51 -22.03 -5.49 5.58
N GLN A 52 -22.42 -6.62 6.17
CA GLN A 52 -23.78 -6.78 6.72
C GLN A 52 -24.01 -5.82 7.89
N VAL A 53 -23.03 -5.67 8.78
CA VAL A 53 -23.07 -4.71 9.89
C VAL A 53 -23.20 -3.28 9.37
N LEU A 54 -22.40 -2.91 8.37
CA LEU A 54 -22.49 -1.60 7.71
C LEU A 54 -23.91 -1.33 7.20
N LYS A 55 -24.47 -2.28 6.43
CA LYS A 55 -25.81 -2.14 5.83
C LYS A 55 -26.92 -1.99 6.88
N HIS A 56 -27.01 -2.93 7.80
CA HIS A 56 -28.14 -3.02 8.73
C HIS A 56 -28.03 -2.02 9.90
N ASN A 57 -26.83 -1.83 10.44
CA ASN A 57 -26.67 -1.06 11.68
C ASN A 57 -26.42 0.43 11.44
N TYR A 58 -25.95 0.80 10.24
CA TYR A 58 -25.54 2.18 9.94
C TYR A 58 -26.29 2.76 8.75
N LEU A 59 -26.32 2.08 7.59
CA LEU A 59 -26.89 2.69 6.38
C LEU A 59 -28.39 2.96 6.49
N ASP A 60 -29.16 2.06 7.10
CA ASP A 60 -30.60 2.26 7.25
C ASP A 60 -30.92 3.45 8.17
N GLN A 61 -30.17 3.59 9.27
CA GLN A 61 -30.29 4.74 10.18
C GLN A 61 -29.84 6.05 9.53
N LEU A 62 -28.84 6.00 8.64
CA LEU A 62 -28.36 7.17 7.92
C LEU A 62 -29.39 7.65 6.89
N LYS A 63 -30.04 6.74 6.16
CA LYS A 63 -31.09 7.10 5.19
C LYS A 63 -32.21 7.88 5.86
N GLU A 64 -32.69 7.39 7.01
CA GLU A 64 -33.69 8.09 7.81
C GLU A 64 -33.17 9.46 8.28
N ALA A 65 -31.95 9.52 8.84
CA ALA A 65 -31.37 10.76 9.32
C ALA A 65 -31.15 11.81 8.20
N THR A 66 -30.79 11.39 6.99
CA THR A 66 -30.61 12.29 5.84
C THR A 66 -31.93 12.78 5.27
N ALA A 67 -33.01 12.00 5.37
CA ALA A 67 -34.33 12.41 4.86
C ALA A 67 -34.95 13.59 5.63
N HIS A 68 -34.50 13.84 6.85
CA HIS A 68 -35.00 14.91 7.72
C HIS A 68 -34.15 16.19 7.69
N LEU A 69 -33.11 16.25 6.86
CA LEU A 69 -32.25 17.43 6.73
C LEU A 69 -32.69 18.28 5.52
N ASP A 70 -32.78 19.60 5.71
CA ASP A 70 -33.08 20.58 4.64
C ASP A 70 -31.96 20.67 3.56
N GLU A 71 -30.78 20.10 3.82
CA GLU A 71 -29.65 20.08 2.88
C GLU A 71 -29.63 18.75 2.10
N GLN A 72 -29.50 18.78 0.78
CA GLN A 72 -29.31 17.58 -0.06
C GLN A 72 -28.00 16.88 0.31
N VAL A 73 -28.08 15.85 1.14
CA VAL A 73 -26.95 14.97 1.47
C VAL A 73 -27.21 13.63 0.81
N ASP A 74 -26.35 13.25 -0.13
CA ASP A 74 -26.45 11.94 -0.76
C ASP A 74 -26.14 10.84 0.27
N PRO A 75 -27.00 9.81 0.39
CA PRO A 75 -26.70 8.68 1.26
C PRO A 75 -25.43 7.96 0.78
N PRO A 76 -24.71 7.26 1.67
CA PRO A 76 -23.60 6.41 1.25
C PRO A 76 -24.07 5.38 0.22
N THR A 77 -23.29 5.25 -0.86
CA THR A 77 -23.61 4.36 -1.99
C THR A 77 -22.43 3.48 -2.32
N SER A 78 -22.69 2.24 -2.76
CA SER A 78 -21.62 1.37 -3.24
C SER A 78 -21.11 1.86 -4.59
N LEU A 79 -19.82 1.65 -4.86
CA LEU A 79 -19.22 1.89 -6.17
C LEU A 79 -19.61 0.71 -7.08
N PRO A 80 -20.47 0.90 -8.10
CA PRO A 80 -21.10 -0.20 -8.83
C PRO A 80 -20.13 -1.02 -9.69
N TRP A 81 -18.94 -0.49 -9.95
CA TRP A 81 -17.88 -1.17 -10.69
C TRP A 81 -16.87 -1.88 -9.78
N TYR A 82 -16.93 -1.66 -8.46
CA TYR A 82 -16.07 -2.36 -7.52
C TYR A 82 -16.69 -3.73 -7.18
N PRO A 83 -15.93 -4.85 -7.24
CA PRO A 83 -16.46 -6.18 -6.95
C PRO A 83 -17.10 -6.33 -5.57
N ASP A 84 -18.11 -7.20 -5.47
CA ASP A 84 -18.71 -7.67 -4.21
C ASP A 84 -19.27 -6.55 -3.29
N GLU A 85 -19.53 -5.35 -3.84
CA GLU A 85 -19.98 -4.18 -3.09
C GLU A 85 -19.04 -3.79 -1.92
N LEU A 86 -17.74 -4.08 -2.05
CA LEU A 86 -16.78 -3.83 -0.97
C LEU A 86 -16.25 -2.40 -0.94
N ALA A 87 -16.54 -1.56 -1.94
CA ALA A 87 -16.14 -0.15 -1.94
C ALA A 87 -17.35 0.79 -1.97
N TRP A 88 -17.25 1.86 -1.19
CA TRP A 88 -18.35 2.76 -0.90
C TRP A 88 -17.91 4.22 -1.01
N LYS A 89 -18.82 5.04 -1.52
CA LYS A 89 -18.76 6.49 -1.58
C LYS A 89 -19.59 7.09 -0.46
N VAL A 90 -19.01 8.08 0.21
CA VAL A 90 -19.61 8.81 1.32
C VAL A 90 -19.48 10.30 1.06
N ASN A 91 -20.62 10.99 0.98
CA ASN A 91 -20.69 12.44 0.77
C ASN A 91 -21.17 13.14 2.07
N LEU A 92 -20.44 12.94 3.16
CA LEU A 92 -20.78 13.52 4.47
C LEU A 92 -19.82 14.66 4.80
N SER A 93 -20.31 15.90 4.80
CA SER A 93 -19.50 17.05 5.21
C SER A 93 -19.29 17.11 6.74
N ARG A 94 -18.17 17.70 7.19
CA ARG A 94 -17.86 17.92 8.63
C ARG A 94 -18.98 18.65 9.38
N LYS A 95 -19.75 19.50 8.71
CA LYS A 95 -20.88 20.23 9.31
C LYS A 95 -22.01 19.27 9.75
N PHE A 96 -22.23 18.19 9.01
CA PHE A 96 -23.29 17.22 9.29
C PHE A 96 -22.95 16.24 10.41
N ILE A 97 -21.66 15.90 10.55
CA ILE A 97 -21.19 14.99 11.62
C ILE A 97 -21.57 15.51 13.01
N ARG A 98 -21.61 16.83 13.21
CA ARG A 98 -21.97 17.46 14.49
C ARG A 98 -23.48 17.54 14.75
N LYS A 99 -24.32 17.48 13.71
CA LYS A 99 -25.77 17.71 13.81
C LYS A 99 -26.58 16.45 14.11
N SER A 100 -26.08 15.26 13.76
CA SER A 100 -26.80 13.99 13.93
C SER A 100 -26.00 12.96 14.73
N PRO A 101 -26.56 12.40 15.82
CA PRO A 101 -25.94 11.31 16.57
C PRO A 101 -25.63 10.07 15.71
N SER A 102 -26.52 9.72 14.78
CA SER A 102 -26.35 8.56 13.87
C SER A 102 -25.16 8.75 12.93
N ILE A 103 -24.99 9.96 12.39
CA ILE A 103 -23.84 10.31 11.54
C ILE A 103 -22.54 10.26 12.35
N LYS A 104 -22.55 10.79 13.58
CA LYS A 104 -21.39 10.72 14.48
C LYS A 104 -21.00 9.26 14.78
N LYS A 105 -21.98 8.39 15.03
CA LYS A 105 -21.78 6.95 15.27
C LYS A 105 -21.16 6.27 14.04
N PHE A 106 -21.65 6.58 12.84
CA PHE A 106 -21.09 6.05 11.58
C PHE A 106 -19.65 6.55 11.33
N HIS A 107 -19.38 7.83 11.56
CA HIS A 107 -18.02 8.36 11.43
C HIS A 107 -17.05 7.67 12.40
N GLN A 108 -17.47 7.47 13.65
CA GLN A 108 -16.67 6.77 14.65
C GLN A 108 -16.40 5.31 14.25
N PHE A 109 -17.40 4.62 13.70
CA PHE A 109 -17.24 3.29 13.10
C PHE A 109 -16.16 3.29 12.00
N LEU A 110 -16.24 4.20 11.03
CA LEU A 110 -15.23 4.29 9.95
C LEU A 110 -13.82 4.53 10.49
N VAL A 111 -13.66 5.39 11.51
CA VAL A 111 -12.36 5.64 12.15
C VAL A 111 -11.83 4.38 12.83
N GLN A 112 -12.66 3.72 13.64
CA GLN A 112 -12.29 2.52 14.38
C GLN A 112 -11.90 1.36 13.45
N GLU A 113 -12.68 1.10 12.41
CA GLU A 113 -12.38 0.04 11.44
C GLU A 113 -11.16 0.37 10.58
N THR A 114 -10.90 1.67 10.33
CA THR A 114 -9.66 2.11 9.68
C THR A 114 -8.43 1.87 10.56
N GLU A 115 -8.55 2.06 11.88
CA GLU A 115 -7.47 1.76 12.83
C GLU A 115 -7.18 0.27 12.93
N CYS A 116 -8.21 -0.58 12.89
CA CYS A 116 -8.08 -2.04 12.91
C CYS A 116 -7.51 -2.61 11.60
N GLY A 117 -7.70 -1.90 10.49
CA GLY A 117 -7.30 -2.37 9.17
C GLY A 117 -8.36 -3.18 8.43
N ASN A 118 -9.62 -3.11 8.86
CA ASN A 118 -10.77 -3.73 8.18
C ASN A 118 -11.49 -2.77 7.22
N ILE A 119 -11.14 -1.48 7.29
CA ILE A 119 -11.51 -0.49 6.29
C ILE A 119 -10.24 0.24 5.83
N SER A 120 -10.11 0.45 4.52
CA SER A 120 -9.10 1.29 3.91
C SER A 120 -9.73 2.52 3.27
N ARG A 121 -9.30 3.71 3.69
CA ARG A 121 -9.66 4.97 3.00
C ARG A 121 -8.79 5.10 1.76
N GLN A 122 -9.42 5.04 0.60
CA GLN A 122 -8.74 5.03 -0.69
C GLN A 122 -9.63 5.74 -1.70
N GLU A 123 -9.05 6.58 -2.54
CA GLU A 123 -9.76 7.27 -3.62
C GLU A 123 -10.26 6.27 -4.68
N ALA A 124 -11.48 6.47 -5.18
CA ALA A 124 -12.11 5.65 -6.20
C ALA A 124 -11.17 5.31 -7.38
N VAL A 125 -10.56 6.31 -8.02
CA VAL A 125 -9.67 6.06 -9.17
C VAL A 125 -8.39 5.32 -8.78
N SER A 126 -7.93 5.45 -7.54
CA SER A 126 -6.78 4.71 -7.02
C SER A 126 -7.09 3.22 -6.80
N MET A 127 -8.36 2.81 -6.84
CA MET A 127 -8.77 1.40 -6.71
C MET A 127 -8.71 0.63 -8.03
N ILE A 128 -8.69 1.34 -9.16
CA ILE A 128 -8.82 0.76 -10.50
C ILE A 128 -7.57 -0.01 -10.93
N PRO A 129 -6.33 0.51 -10.78
CA PRO A 129 -5.15 -0.18 -11.31
C PRO A 129 -4.95 -1.60 -10.73
N PRO A 130 -5.05 -1.83 -9.41
CA PRO A 130 -4.93 -3.19 -8.87
C PRO A 130 -5.97 -4.17 -9.40
N LEU A 131 -7.21 -3.71 -9.67
CA LEU A 131 -8.26 -4.56 -10.24
C LEU A 131 -7.92 -5.01 -11.68
N LEU A 132 -7.21 -4.19 -12.44
CA LEU A 132 -6.84 -4.48 -13.83
C LEU A 132 -5.52 -5.25 -13.97
N MET A 133 -4.81 -5.49 -12.86
CA MET A 133 -3.58 -6.29 -12.83
C MET A 133 -3.84 -7.79 -13.04
N ASP A 134 -5.08 -8.28 -12.88
CA ASP A 134 -5.38 -9.74 -12.92
C ASP A 134 -4.44 -10.54 -11.99
N ILE A 135 -4.47 -10.20 -10.71
CA ILE A 135 -3.64 -10.81 -9.66
C ILE A 135 -4.19 -12.18 -9.30
N LYS A 136 -3.30 -13.18 -9.27
CA LYS A 136 -3.61 -14.54 -8.82
C LYS A 136 -2.82 -14.90 -7.55
N PRO A 137 -3.35 -15.75 -6.66
CA PRO A 137 -2.62 -16.19 -5.48
C PRO A 137 -1.27 -16.83 -5.82
N GLY A 138 -0.25 -16.51 -5.03
CA GLY A 138 1.11 -17.04 -5.20
C GLY A 138 2.01 -16.30 -6.20
N GLN A 139 1.48 -15.32 -6.94
CA GLN A 139 2.28 -14.49 -7.85
C GLN A 139 3.31 -13.61 -7.12
N LYS A 140 4.36 -13.24 -7.86
CA LYS A 140 5.38 -12.26 -7.50
C LYS A 140 5.01 -10.91 -8.11
N ILE A 141 4.83 -9.90 -7.27
CA ILE A 141 4.31 -8.59 -7.66
C ILE A 141 5.25 -7.49 -7.21
N LEU A 142 5.50 -6.52 -8.08
CA LEU A 142 6.22 -5.28 -7.76
C LEU A 142 5.28 -4.08 -7.86
N ASP A 143 5.24 -3.26 -6.82
CA ASP A 143 4.69 -1.90 -6.84
C ASP A 143 5.86 -0.92 -6.87
N THR A 144 6.09 -0.26 -8.02
CA THR A 144 7.32 0.50 -8.25
C THR A 144 7.41 1.79 -7.42
N CYS A 145 6.25 2.36 -7.05
CA CYS A 145 6.10 3.67 -6.40
C CYS A 145 4.95 3.61 -5.38
N ALA A 146 5.17 2.85 -4.32
CA ALA A 146 4.13 2.31 -3.46
C ALA A 146 3.48 3.31 -2.48
N ALA A 147 4.20 4.34 -2.01
CA ALA A 147 3.64 5.18 -0.94
C ALA A 147 2.47 6.05 -1.46
N PRO A 148 1.39 6.22 -0.66
CA PRO A 148 1.27 5.91 0.76
C PRO A 148 0.89 4.46 1.11
N GLY A 149 0.72 3.57 0.13
CA GLY A 149 0.51 2.13 0.32
C GLY A 149 -0.90 1.62 0.05
N SER A 150 -1.86 2.47 -0.34
CA SER A 150 -3.25 2.03 -0.57
C SER A 150 -3.39 0.99 -1.69
N LYS A 151 -2.65 1.17 -2.80
CA LYS A 151 -2.62 0.22 -3.92
C LYS A 151 -1.90 -1.06 -3.53
N THR A 152 -0.73 -0.95 -2.88
CA THR A 152 0.00 -2.08 -2.32
C THR A 152 -0.87 -2.92 -1.38
N SER A 153 -1.65 -2.26 -0.51
CA SER A 153 -2.57 -2.94 0.40
C SER A 153 -3.62 -3.74 -0.36
N GLN A 154 -4.25 -3.13 -1.37
CA GLN A 154 -5.20 -3.82 -2.23
C GLN A 154 -4.57 -5.00 -2.99
N ILE A 155 -3.33 -4.86 -3.46
CA ILE A 155 -2.56 -5.93 -4.11
C ILE A 155 -2.36 -7.12 -3.15
N ILE A 156 -1.94 -6.87 -1.91
CA ILE A 156 -1.71 -7.91 -0.90
C ILE A 156 -3.01 -8.69 -0.62
N GLU A 157 -4.12 -7.97 -0.51
CA GLU A 157 -5.44 -8.58 -0.28
C GLU A 157 -5.87 -9.48 -1.45
N MET A 158 -5.69 -9.00 -2.69
CA MET A 158 -5.96 -9.79 -3.89
C MET A 158 -5.03 -11.02 -4.01
N LEU A 159 -3.78 -10.90 -3.58
CA LEU A 159 -2.79 -11.98 -3.60
C LEU A 159 -3.10 -13.09 -2.58
N HIS A 160 -3.68 -12.75 -1.43
CA HIS A 160 -4.06 -13.74 -0.42
C HIS A 160 -5.33 -14.51 -0.81
N GLY A 161 -6.25 -13.86 -1.53
CA GLY A 161 -7.52 -14.47 -1.94
C GLY A 161 -8.35 -14.90 -0.72
N ASP A 162 -8.90 -16.12 -0.78
CA ASP A 162 -9.83 -16.64 0.25
C ASP A 162 -9.15 -17.39 1.40
N LYS A 163 -7.82 -17.42 1.44
CA LYS A 163 -7.10 -18.14 2.50
C LYS A 163 -7.25 -17.40 3.82
N GLU A 164 -8.00 -17.98 4.76
CA GLU A 164 -8.18 -17.44 6.12
C GLU A 164 -6.98 -17.71 7.04
N THR A 165 -6.26 -18.83 6.83
CA THR A 165 -5.15 -19.24 7.70
C THR A 165 -3.99 -19.86 6.92
N GLY A 166 -2.82 -19.88 7.57
CA GLY A 166 -1.59 -20.41 7.00
C GLY A 166 -0.77 -19.36 6.25
N ILE A 167 0.40 -19.79 5.75
CA ILE A 167 1.38 -18.91 5.11
C ILE A 167 1.05 -18.77 3.63
N ALA A 168 0.79 -17.55 3.16
CA ALA A 168 0.63 -17.27 1.74
C ALA A 168 2.00 -17.27 1.04
N GLU A 169 2.13 -18.00 -0.07
CA GLU A 169 3.41 -18.15 -0.77
C GLU A 169 3.76 -17.03 -1.74
N GLY A 170 2.86 -16.06 -1.95
CA GLY A 170 3.13 -14.94 -2.86
C GLY A 170 4.27 -14.02 -2.39
N LEU A 171 4.62 -13.04 -3.23
CA LEU A 171 5.57 -11.98 -2.92
C LEU A 171 5.02 -10.64 -3.41
N VAL A 172 5.00 -9.64 -2.54
CA VAL A 172 4.77 -8.24 -2.91
C VAL A 172 5.99 -7.44 -2.49
N ILE A 173 6.67 -6.85 -3.47
CA ILE A 173 7.70 -5.85 -3.23
C ILE A 173 7.09 -4.47 -3.44
N ALA A 174 7.12 -3.66 -2.39
CA ALA A 174 6.60 -2.30 -2.38
C ALA A 174 7.78 -1.33 -2.29
N ASN A 175 8.08 -0.67 -3.41
CA ASN A 175 9.22 0.24 -3.51
C ASN A 175 8.79 1.70 -3.34
N GLU A 176 9.54 2.47 -2.55
CA GLU A 176 9.33 3.91 -2.42
C GLU A 176 10.68 4.63 -2.42
N LEU A 177 10.80 5.70 -3.22
CA LEU A 177 12.04 6.49 -3.31
C LEU A 177 12.33 7.26 -2.02
N GLN A 178 11.30 7.87 -1.41
CA GLN A 178 11.48 8.72 -0.24
C GLN A 178 11.44 7.92 1.06
N ASN A 179 12.55 7.92 1.79
CA ASN A 179 12.67 7.14 3.02
C ASN A 179 11.61 7.51 4.08
N LYS A 180 11.25 8.80 4.21
CA LYS A 180 10.18 9.25 5.13
C LYS A 180 8.83 8.62 4.80
N ARG A 181 8.50 8.46 3.52
CA ARG A 181 7.23 7.88 3.05
C ARG A 181 7.19 6.36 3.21
N CYS A 182 8.35 5.70 3.32
CA CYS A 182 8.42 4.28 3.64
C CYS A 182 7.78 3.97 5.01
N TYR A 183 7.91 4.84 6.01
CA TYR A 183 7.29 4.63 7.33
C TYR A 183 5.76 4.63 7.27
N MET A 184 5.16 5.46 6.40
CA MET A 184 3.71 5.43 6.14
C MET A 184 3.30 4.10 5.51
N LEU A 185 4.07 3.62 4.54
CA LEU A 185 3.85 2.34 3.88
C LEU A 185 3.95 1.17 4.86
N ILE A 186 4.92 1.18 5.78
CA ILE A 186 5.03 0.18 6.86
C ILE A 186 3.77 0.17 7.72
N HIS A 187 3.30 1.34 8.13
CA HIS A 187 2.12 1.45 8.98
C HIS A 187 0.85 0.90 8.28
N GLN A 188 0.66 1.21 7.00
CA GLN A 188 -0.47 0.70 6.23
C GLN A 188 -0.35 -0.81 5.95
N SER A 189 0.84 -1.29 5.63
CA SER A 189 1.07 -2.71 5.30
C SER A 189 0.97 -3.62 6.52
N LYS A 190 1.38 -3.16 7.71
CA LYS A 190 1.30 -3.94 8.96
C LYS A 190 -0.13 -4.38 9.30
N ARG A 191 -1.12 -3.57 8.94
CA ARG A 191 -2.54 -3.86 9.16
C ARG A 191 -3.02 -5.11 8.42
N LEU A 192 -2.36 -5.47 7.31
CA LEU A 192 -2.73 -6.61 6.48
C LEU A 192 -2.07 -7.92 6.90
N ARG A 193 -1.15 -7.90 7.89
CA ARG A 193 -0.59 -9.10 8.55
C ARG A 193 0.03 -10.12 7.58
N SER A 194 0.52 -9.65 6.43
CA SER A 194 1.03 -10.53 5.37
C SER A 194 2.50 -10.92 5.57
N PRO A 195 2.83 -12.22 5.57
CA PRO A 195 4.22 -12.67 5.54
C PRO A 195 4.90 -12.45 4.16
N SER A 196 4.12 -12.13 3.13
CA SER A 196 4.55 -12.01 1.74
C SER A 196 5.01 -10.61 1.32
N CYS A 197 4.92 -9.62 2.21
CA CYS A 197 5.21 -8.22 1.88
C CYS A 197 6.64 -7.82 2.28
N VAL A 198 7.30 -7.13 1.35
CA VAL A 198 8.63 -6.55 1.50
C VAL A 198 8.59 -5.09 1.08
N ILE A 199 9.14 -4.20 1.92
CA ILE A 199 9.26 -2.77 1.61
C ILE A 199 10.71 -2.44 1.29
N THR A 200 10.94 -1.83 0.13
CA THR A 200 12.27 -1.40 -0.32
C THR A 200 12.33 0.10 -0.54
N ASN A 201 13.53 0.66 -0.44
CA ASN A 201 13.77 2.08 -0.67
C ASN A 201 14.80 2.29 -1.77
N HIS A 202 14.35 2.52 -3.00
CA HIS A 202 15.20 2.72 -4.18
C HIS A 202 14.52 3.57 -5.26
N ASP A 203 15.31 4.17 -6.15
CA ASP A 203 14.81 4.79 -7.39
C ASP A 203 14.27 3.73 -8.34
N ALA A 204 13.00 3.84 -8.71
CA ALA A 204 12.33 2.91 -9.62
C ALA A 204 12.94 2.91 -11.03
N SER A 205 13.52 4.04 -11.48
CA SER A 205 14.11 4.19 -12.80
C SER A 205 15.45 3.46 -12.98
N THR A 206 16.03 2.99 -11.87
CA THR A 206 17.30 2.24 -11.79
C THR A 206 17.21 1.08 -10.81
N TYR A 207 16.00 0.61 -10.49
CA TYR A 207 15.77 -0.45 -9.51
C TYR A 207 16.61 -1.69 -9.84
N PRO A 208 17.49 -2.19 -8.98
CA PRO A 208 18.45 -3.21 -9.39
C PRO A 208 17.77 -4.57 -9.61
N THR A 209 18.48 -5.48 -10.31
CA THR A 209 17.97 -6.83 -10.52
C THR A 209 18.17 -7.62 -9.25
N LEU A 210 17.08 -7.86 -8.53
CA LEU A 210 17.09 -8.73 -7.36
C LEU A 210 17.34 -10.17 -7.78
N HIS A 211 18.00 -10.94 -6.91
CA HIS A 211 18.24 -12.37 -7.09
C HIS A 211 17.57 -13.16 -5.98
N VAL A 212 17.12 -14.36 -6.32
CA VAL A 212 16.57 -15.35 -5.37
C VAL A 212 17.38 -16.64 -5.44
N LYS A 213 17.48 -17.31 -4.29
CA LYS A 213 18.14 -18.62 -4.20
C LYS A 213 17.15 -19.73 -4.53
N LYS A 214 17.51 -20.62 -5.45
CA LYS A 214 16.76 -21.82 -5.79
C LYS A 214 17.04 -22.95 -4.79
N GLU A 215 16.18 -23.96 -4.77
CA GLU A 215 16.34 -25.15 -3.92
C GLU A 215 17.67 -25.88 -4.14
N ASN A 216 18.19 -25.86 -5.37
CA ASN A 216 19.47 -26.47 -5.74
C ASN A 216 20.69 -25.63 -5.31
N GLY A 217 20.47 -24.45 -4.71
CA GLY A 217 21.50 -23.52 -4.28
C GLY A 217 21.90 -22.46 -5.32
N ASP A 218 21.44 -22.58 -6.56
CA ASP A 218 21.75 -21.61 -7.62
C ASP A 218 21.04 -20.28 -7.38
N ARG A 219 21.69 -19.19 -7.79
CA ARG A 219 21.08 -17.85 -7.78
C ARG A 219 20.53 -17.52 -9.16
N THR A 220 19.31 -16.99 -9.20
CA THR A 220 18.71 -16.51 -10.45
C THR A 220 18.04 -15.16 -10.26
N PRO A 221 18.00 -14.32 -11.32
CA PRO A 221 17.24 -13.08 -11.31
C PRO A 221 15.78 -13.32 -10.90
N LEU A 222 15.29 -12.49 -9.99
CA LEU A 222 13.89 -12.40 -9.63
C LEU A 222 13.16 -11.61 -10.72
N LEU A 223 12.25 -12.28 -11.41
CA LEU A 223 11.30 -11.66 -12.32
C LEU A 223 9.90 -11.71 -11.72
N PHE A 224 9.07 -10.72 -12.07
CA PHE A 224 7.72 -10.54 -11.54
C PHE A 224 6.66 -10.99 -12.54
N ASP A 225 5.57 -11.56 -12.03
CA ASP A 225 4.39 -11.93 -12.81
C ASP A 225 3.53 -10.70 -13.12
N ARG A 226 3.49 -9.75 -12.19
CA ARG A 226 2.74 -8.50 -12.28
C ARG A 226 3.56 -7.33 -11.77
N ILE A 227 3.47 -6.18 -12.43
CA ILE A 227 4.10 -4.95 -11.97
C ILE A 227 3.09 -3.80 -12.06
N LEU A 228 2.94 -3.05 -10.98
CA LEU A 228 2.20 -1.80 -10.95
C LEU A 228 3.19 -0.63 -11.11
N CYS A 229 3.02 0.13 -12.19
CA CYS A 229 3.73 1.37 -12.45
C CYS A 229 2.80 2.57 -12.23
N ASP A 230 2.45 2.83 -10.98
CA ASP A 230 1.76 4.06 -10.57
C ASP A 230 2.79 5.20 -10.43
N VAL A 231 3.19 5.76 -11.57
CA VAL A 231 4.39 6.59 -11.66
C VAL A 231 4.17 8.02 -11.14
N PRO A 232 5.22 8.70 -10.64
CA PRO A 232 5.15 10.12 -10.32
C PRO A 232 4.66 10.94 -11.51
N CYS A 233 3.65 11.77 -11.29
CA CYS A 233 2.90 12.48 -12.32
C CYS A 233 2.74 13.97 -11.97
N SER A 234 2.38 14.82 -12.93
CA SER A 234 2.09 16.25 -12.70
C SER A 234 0.90 16.48 -11.76
N GLY A 235 0.03 15.49 -11.63
CA GLY A 235 -1.00 15.40 -10.60
C GLY A 235 -2.27 16.17 -10.90
N ASP A 236 -2.46 16.68 -12.11
CA ASP A 236 -3.59 17.55 -12.45
C ASP A 236 -4.97 16.87 -12.45
N GLY A 237 -5.02 15.54 -12.51
CA GLY A 237 -6.22 14.76 -12.20
C GLY A 237 -6.64 14.83 -10.72
N THR A 238 -5.75 15.29 -9.83
CA THR A 238 -5.99 15.40 -8.38
C THR A 238 -6.43 16.80 -7.92
N MET A 239 -6.69 17.74 -8.84
CA MET A 239 -7.05 19.14 -8.52
C MET A 239 -8.22 19.30 -7.53
N ARG A 240 -9.15 18.34 -7.51
CA ARG A 240 -10.28 18.30 -6.57
C ARG A 240 -9.84 18.07 -5.12
N LYS A 241 -8.77 17.30 -4.94
CA LYS A 241 -8.16 16.94 -3.65
C LYS A 241 -7.01 17.85 -3.26
N ASN A 242 -6.26 18.35 -4.23
CA ASN A 242 -5.14 19.28 -4.04
C ASN A 242 -5.39 20.60 -4.79
N PRO A 243 -6.14 21.54 -4.18
CA PRO A 243 -6.47 22.81 -4.82
C PRO A 243 -5.26 23.68 -5.19
N LEU A 244 -4.09 23.46 -4.57
CA LEU A 244 -2.87 24.22 -4.87
C LEU A 244 -2.36 24.00 -6.29
N ILE A 245 -2.76 22.88 -6.93
CA ILE A 245 -2.38 22.59 -8.31
C ILE A 245 -2.94 23.65 -9.25
N TRP A 246 -4.14 24.20 -9.02
CA TRP A 246 -4.71 25.26 -9.86
C TRP A 246 -3.74 26.43 -10.08
N ASN A 247 -3.08 26.87 -9.01
CA ASN A 247 -2.15 28.02 -9.06
C ASN A 247 -0.78 27.66 -9.65
N LYS A 248 -0.35 26.40 -9.53
CA LYS A 248 1.00 25.95 -9.93
C LYS A 248 1.01 25.31 -11.33
N TRP A 249 -0.16 24.95 -11.85
CA TRP A 249 -0.28 24.18 -13.08
C TRP A 249 0.24 24.97 -14.28
N THR A 250 1.07 24.31 -15.09
CA THR A 250 1.54 24.77 -16.40
C THR A 250 1.69 23.56 -17.33
N PRO A 251 1.60 23.75 -18.67
CA PRO A 251 1.82 22.65 -19.61
C PRO A 251 3.18 21.94 -19.48
N GLN A 252 4.19 22.63 -18.93
CA GLN A 252 5.57 22.14 -18.79
C GLN A 252 5.74 21.14 -17.66
N LEU A 253 4.80 21.05 -16.71
CA LEU A 253 4.92 20.14 -15.57
C LEU A 253 5.06 18.68 -16.02
N GLY A 254 4.31 18.26 -17.04
CA GLY A 254 4.40 16.89 -17.57
C GLY A 254 5.65 16.62 -18.40
N VAL A 255 6.22 17.65 -19.03
CA VAL A 255 7.39 17.53 -19.92
C VAL A 255 8.62 17.02 -19.17
N SER A 256 8.85 17.48 -17.95
CA SER A 256 10.00 17.06 -17.14
C SER A 256 9.88 15.62 -16.62
N LEU A 257 8.65 15.09 -16.51
CA LEU A 257 8.37 13.77 -15.95
C LEU A 257 8.32 12.65 -16.99
N HIS A 258 7.91 12.96 -18.23
CA HIS A 258 7.79 12.00 -19.35
C HIS A 258 8.98 11.03 -19.43
N ARG A 259 10.19 11.58 -19.34
CA ARG A 259 11.41 10.81 -19.44
C ARG A 259 11.64 9.87 -18.25
N THR A 260 11.33 10.33 -17.04
CA THR A 260 11.43 9.50 -15.82
C THR A 260 10.40 8.37 -15.89
N GLN A 261 9.19 8.66 -16.35
CA GLN A 261 8.11 7.69 -16.54
C GLN A 261 8.51 6.60 -17.55
N LEU A 262 9.11 6.98 -18.70
CA LEU A 262 9.67 6.03 -19.66
C LEU A 262 10.75 5.13 -19.07
N ARG A 263 11.65 5.70 -18.25
CA ARG A 263 12.70 4.90 -17.58
C ARG A 263 12.13 3.90 -16.59
N ILE A 264 11.14 4.31 -15.81
CA ILE A 264 10.46 3.42 -14.85
C ILE A 264 9.76 2.29 -15.62
N LEU A 265 9.03 2.60 -16.70
CA LEU A 265 8.33 1.61 -17.49
C LEU A 265 9.29 0.64 -18.21
N ALA A 266 10.37 1.15 -18.78
CA ALA A 266 11.41 0.32 -19.39
C ALA A 266 12.06 -0.62 -18.35
N ARG A 267 12.36 -0.09 -17.16
CA ARG A 267 12.93 -0.91 -16.09
C ARG A 267 11.95 -1.94 -15.55
N ALA A 268 10.67 -1.59 -15.44
CA ALA A 268 9.62 -2.55 -15.11
C ALA A 268 9.54 -3.67 -16.15
N MET A 269 9.61 -3.35 -17.44
CA MET A 269 9.63 -4.36 -18.50
C MET A 269 10.80 -5.34 -18.38
N GLU A 270 11.97 -4.86 -17.95
CA GLU A 270 13.15 -5.72 -17.72
C GLU A 270 12.97 -6.72 -16.57
N MET A 271 12.24 -6.31 -15.54
CA MET A 271 11.98 -7.15 -14.36
C MET A 271 10.72 -8.01 -14.52
N LEU A 272 10.01 -7.89 -15.64
CA LEU A 272 8.79 -8.64 -15.92
C LEU A 272 9.10 -9.97 -16.61
N GLU A 273 8.45 -11.04 -16.14
CA GLU A 273 8.41 -12.33 -16.83
C GLU A 273 7.79 -12.19 -18.22
N VAL A 274 8.21 -13.03 -19.16
CA VAL A 274 7.48 -13.18 -20.44
C VAL A 274 6.11 -13.80 -20.15
N GLY A 275 5.05 -13.19 -20.65
CA GLY A 275 3.65 -13.47 -20.30
C GLY A 275 3.16 -12.70 -19.06
N GLY A 276 4.02 -11.95 -18.38
CA GLY A 276 3.65 -11.08 -17.28
C GLY A 276 2.89 -9.82 -17.75
N ARG A 277 2.26 -9.12 -16.80
CA ARG A 277 1.49 -7.89 -17.07
C ARG A 277 2.01 -6.70 -16.26
N ILE A 278 2.21 -5.56 -16.93
CA ILE A 278 2.39 -4.25 -16.31
C ILE A 278 1.05 -3.50 -16.36
N VAL A 279 0.68 -2.86 -15.25
CA VAL A 279 -0.34 -1.80 -15.27
C VAL A 279 0.36 -0.48 -15.04
N TYR A 280 0.44 0.33 -16.09
CA TYR A 280 0.92 1.71 -16.03
C TYR A 280 -0.26 2.62 -15.66
N SER A 281 -0.08 3.47 -14.66
CA SER A 281 -1.11 4.43 -14.28
C SER A 281 -0.54 5.78 -13.87
N THR A 282 -1.34 6.82 -14.10
CA THR A 282 -1.03 8.17 -13.67
C THR A 282 -2.28 8.89 -13.16
N CYS A 283 -2.02 9.86 -12.30
CA CYS A 283 -2.97 10.82 -11.76
C CYS A 283 -3.11 12.09 -12.61
N THR A 284 -2.81 12.02 -13.92
CA THR A 284 -2.83 13.18 -14.83
C THR A 284 -3.67 12.91 -16.07
N MET A 285 -4.21 13.99 -16.64
CA MET A 285 -4.96 13.95 -17.88
C MET A 285 -4.09 14.24 -19.12
N SER A 286 -2.82 14.61 -18.92
CA SER A 286 -1.88 15.02 -19.96
C SER A 286 -1.45 13.84 -20.85
N PRO A 287 -1.62 13.89 -22.18
CA PRO A 287 -1.12 12.84 -23.08
C PRO A 287 0.40 12.71 -23.09
N ILE A 288 1.14 13.77 -22.69
CA ILE A 288 2.60 13.76 -22.55
C ILE A 288 3.05 12.76 -21.48
N GLU A 289 2.23 12.50 -20.47
CA GLU A 289 2.56 11.57 -19.39
C GLU A 289 1.85 10.22 -19.56
N ASN A 290 0.97 10.11 -20.56
CA ASN A 290 0.04 9.00 -20.74
C ASN A 290 0.34 8.27 -22.05
N GLU A 291 -0.41 8.53 -23.11
CA GLU A 291 -0.30 7.83 -24.39
C GLU A 291 1.05 8.00 -25.04
N SER A 292 1.71 9.15 -24.91
CA SER A 292 3.06 9.32 -25.48
C SER A 292 4.09 8.42 -24.81
N VAL A 293 3.98 8.19 -23.49
CA VAL A 293 4.85 7.25 -22.76
C VAL A 293 4.58 5.82 -23.23
N VAL A 294 3.30 5.44 -23.34
CA VAL A 294 2.89 4.11 -23.81
C VAL A 294 3.34 3.87 -25.26
N ALA A 295 3.04 4.79 -26.18
CA ALA A 295 3.39 4.70 -27.60
C ALA A 295 4.90 4.61 -27.80
N GLU A 296 5.67 5.43 -27.09
CA GLU A 296 7.13 5.40 -27.16
C GLU A 296 7.69 4.08 -26.61
N MET A 297 7.09 3.54 -25.55
CA MET A 297 7.48 2.23 -25.03
C MET A 297 7.18 1.10 -26.02
N LEU A 298 6.00 1.12 -26.65
CA LEU A 298 5.60 0.14 -27.67
C LEU A 298 6.53 0.19 -28.88
N ARG A 299 6.87 1.39 -29.40
CA ARG A 299 7.86 1.56 -30.48
C ARG A 299 9.19 0.91 -30.15
N ASN A 300 9.73 1.23 -28.97
CA ASN A 300 11.05 0.75 -28.58
C ASN A 300 11.04 -0.76 -28.32
N SER A 301 9.91 -1.34 -27.90
CA SER A 301 9.77 -2.76 -27.58
C SER A 301 9.91 -3.69 -28.79
N ASP A 302 9.76 -3.20 -30.03
CA ASP A 302 9.83 -4.02 -31.27
C ASP A 302 8.93 -5.27 -31.21
N GLY A 303 7.68 -5.06 -30.77
CA GLY A 303 6.66 -6.10 -30.60
C GLY A 303 6.89 -7.02 -29.40
N ALA A 304 7.76 -6.66 -28.46
CA ALA A 304 7.94 -7.39 -27.19
C ALA A 304 6.93 -6.97 -26.12
N LEU A 305 6.18 -5.88 -26.34
CA LEU A 305 5.16 -5.36 -25.44
C LEU A 305 3.90 -5.04 -26.25
N GLU A 306 2.73 -5.42 -25.71
CA GLU A 306 1.44 -5.21 -26.36
C GLU A 306 0.42 -4.63 -25.36
N LEU A 307 -0.47 -3.75 -25.83
CA LEU A 307 -1.61 -3.26 -25.05
C LEU A 307 -2.67 -4.34 -24.91
N VAL A 308 -3.24 -4.45 -23.72
CA VAL A 308 -4.32 -5.38 -23.41
C VAL A 308 -5.66 -4.66 -23.54
N ASP A 309 -6.59 -5.24 -24.30
CA ASP A 309 -7.98 -4.78 -24.29
C ASP A 309 -8.67 -5.20 -22.98
N LEU A 310 -9.12 -4.19 -22.23
CA LEU A 310 -9.82 -4.32 -20.95
C LEU A 310 -11.27 -3.81 -21.02
N SER A 311 -11.84 -3.71 -22.23
CA SER A 311 -13.20 -3.24 -22.49
C SER A 311 -14.27 -4.02 -21.71
N ASN A 312 -14.07 -5.33 -21.49
CA ASN A 312 -14.99 -6.19 -20.74
C ASN A 312 -14.75 -6.18 -19.21
N GLU A 313 -13.63 -5.64 -18.75
CA GLU A 313 -13.31 -5.57 -17.31
C GLU A 313 -13.96 -4.36 -16.67
N LEU A 314 -14.56 -4.51 -15.47
CA LEU A 314 -15.25 -3.42 -14.76
C LEU A 314 -16.36 -2.74 -15.61
N PRO A 315 -17.39 -3.48 -16.08
CA PRO A 315 -18.37 -2.99 -17.05
C PRO A 315 -19.16 -1.74 -16.60
N ASN A 316 -19.32 -1.54 -15.30
CA ASN A 316 -20.02 -0.38 -14.74
C ASN A 316 -19.13 0.87 -14.59
N LEU A 317 -17.83 0.78 -14.89
CA LEU A 317 -16.89 1.89 -14.79
C LEU A 317 -17.11 2.84 -15.97
N LYS A 318 -17.44 4.11 -15.68
CA LYS A 318 -17.47 5.14 -16.73
C LYS A 318 -16.04 5.53 -17.08
N ARG A 319 -15.69 5.39 -18.36
CA ARG A 319 -14.35 5.63 -18.89
C ARG A 319 -14.42 6.07 -20.35
N SER A 320 -13.35 6.70 -20.79
CA SER A 320 -13.11 7.13 -22.17
C SER A 320 -11.90 6.36 -22.73
N PRO A 321 -11.84 6.13 -24.05
CA PRO A 321 -10.69 5.48 -24.68
C PRO A 321 -9.44 6.37 -24.65
N GLY A 322 -8.28 5.78 -24.90
CA GLY A 322 -7.04 6.50 -25.13
C GLY A 322 -7.09 7.36 -26.39
N LEU A 323 -6.19 8.35 -26.45
CA LEU A 323 -6.11 9.30 -27.56
C LEU A 323 -5.23 8.77 -28.69
N HIS A 324 -5.62 9.03 -29.94
CA HIS A 324 -4.80 8.76 -31.14
C HIS A 324 -4.00 9.99 -31.59
N SER A 325 -4.44 11.18 -31.21
CA SER A 325 -3.83 12.45 -31.59
C SER A 325 -4.01 13.48 -30.48
N TRP A 326 -3.03 14.38 -30.33
CA TRP A 326 -3.06 15.49 -29.39
C TRP A 326 -2.14 16.63 -29.85
N LYS A 327 -2.43 17.83 -29.34
CA LYS A 327 -1.59 19.01 -29.58
C LYS A 327 -0.61 19.23 -28.43
N LEU A 328 0.56 19.78 -28.72
CA LEU A 328 1.53 20.18 -27.71
C LEU A 328 1.53 21.70 -27.56
N MET A 329 1.73 22.19 -26.34
CA MET A 329 1.63 23.62 -26.04
C MET A 329 2.73 24.09 -25.09
N MET A 330 3.32 25.22 -25.41
CA MET A 330 4.33 25.91 -24.62
C MET A 330 3.73 26.67 -23.43
N LYS A 331 4.59 27.19 -22.55
CA LYS A 331 4.19 27.90 -21.33
C LYS A 331 3.43 29.20 -21.63
N ASP A 332 3.77 29.83 -22.75
CA ASP A 332 3.14 31.05 -23.26
C ASP A 332 1.84 30.76 -24.05
N GLY A 333 1.48 29.48 -24.23
CA GLY A 333 0.32 29.05 -24.98
C GLY A 333 0.46 29.07 -26.50
N SER A 334 1.69 29.12 -27.01
CA SER A 334 2.00 28.79 -28.40
C SER A 334 1.95 27.28 -28.64
N GLU A 335 1.45 26.87 -29.80
CA GLU A 335 1.40 25.47 -30.23
C GLU A 335 2.81 25.01 -30.65
N VAL A 336 3.20 23.81 -30.23
CA VAL A 336 4.47 23.21 -30.62
C VAL A 336 4.29 22.51 -31.96
N THR A 337 4.89 23.04 -33.01
CA THR A 337 4.81 22.51 -34.38
C THR A 337 5.88 21.47 -34.72
N GLY A 338 6.92 21.36 -33.88
CA GLY A 338 8.01 20.39 -34.05
C GLY A 338 8.91 20.32 -32.81
N CYS A 339 9.64 19.22 -32.66
CA CYS A 339 10.53 18.97 -31.52
C CYS A 339 11.96 18.64 -31.97
N ASP A 340 12.39 19.21 -33.10
CA ASP A 340 13.73 18.97 -33.65
C ASP A 340 14.82 19.52 -32.73
N PRO A 341 16.01 18.89 -32.67
CA PRO A 341 17.15 19.38 -31.91
C PRO A 341 17.46 20.85 -32.24
N GLY A 342 17.50 21.71 -31.21
CA GLY A 342 17.77 23.15 -31.35
C GLY A 342 16.52 24.03 -31.50
N SER A 343 15.33 23.45 -31.69
CA SER A 343 14.08 24.22 -31.66
C SER A 343 13.77 24.79 -30.27
N PRO A 344 13.00 25.89 -30.16
CA PRO A 344 12.54 26.41 -28.86
C PRO A 344 11.83 25.34 -28.01
N ALA A 345 11.06 24.44 -28.65
CA ALA A 345 10.39 23.33 -27.99
C ALA A 345 11.39 22.34 -27.38
N PHE A 346 12.40 21.95 -28.14
CA PHE A 346 13.44 21.04 -27.66
C PHE A 346 14.22 21.64 -26.48
N LEU A 347 14.55 22.93 -26.55
CA LEU A 347 15.18 23.68 -25.46
C LEU A 347 14.27 23.79 -24.22
N GLY A 348 12.96 23.89 -24.44
CA GLY A 348 11.93 23.84 -23.39
C GLY A 348 11.69 22.45 -22.80
N GLY A 349 12.46 21.44 -23.21
CA GLY A 349 12.39 20.07 -22.68
C GLY A 349 11.52 19.11 -23.50
N PHE A 350 10.79 19.59 -24.51
CA PHE A 350 9.99 18.71 -25.37
C PHE A 350 10.87 17.76 -26.16
N ARG A 351 10.35 16.56 -26.44
CA ARG A 351 11.06 15.52 -27.19
C ARG A 351 10.14 14.98 -28.29
N PRO A 352 10.71 14.48 -29.41
CA PRO A 352 9.92 13.84 -30.47
C PRO A 352 8.99 12.72 -29.96
N SER A 353 9.39 11.99 -28.91
CA SER A 353 8.58 10.96 -28.26
C SER A 353 7.27 11.47 -27.65
N MET A 354 7.12 12.78 -27.42
CA MET A 354 5.92 13.41 -26.87
C MET A 354 4.89 13.77 -27.95
N LEU A 355 5.28 13.77 -29.23
CA LEU A 355 4.37 14.01 -30.34
C LEU A 355 3.43 12.82 -30.52
N PRO A 356 2.17 13.05 -30.96
CA PRO A 356 1.28 11.94 -31.28
C PRO A 356 1.88 11.09 -32.41
N PRO A 357 1.76 9.75 -32.33
CA PRO A 357 2.09 8.91 -33.47
C PRO A 357 1.15 9.20 -34.66
N PRO A 358 1.59 8.92 -35.89
CA PRO A 358 0.68 8.84 -37.04
C PRO A 358 -0.53 7.93 -36.76
N ASP A 359 -1.70 8.28 -37.30
CA ASP A 359 -2.97 7.58 -37.02
C ASP A 359 -2.92 6.07 -37.32
N ASN A 360 -2.21 5.66 -38.38
CA ASN A 360 -2.00 4.25 -38.70
C ASN A 360 -1.14 3.52 -37.65
N GLU A 361 -0.15 4.21 -37.08
CA GLU A 361 0.69 3.69 -36.01
C GLU A 361 -0.10 3.63 -34.69
N ALA A 362 -0.87 4.66 -34.36
CA ALA A 362 -1.75 4.69 -33.19
C ALA A 362 -2.74 3.52 -33.16
N LYS A 363 -3.36 3.22 -34.32
CA LYS A 363 -4.27 2.07 -34.50
C LYS A 363 -3.56 0.73 -34.42
N ALA A 364 -2.36 0.61 -35.00
CA ALA A 364 -1.56 -0.61 -34.90
C ALA A 364 -1.09 -0.88 -33.47
N MET A 365 -0.90 0.17 -32.68
CA MET A 365 -0.59 0.06 -31.25
C MET A 365 -1.81 -0.20 -30.37
N HIS A 366 -3.03 -0.05 -30.90
CA HIS A 366 -4.28 -0.12 -30.14
C HIS A 366 -4.34 0.90 -28.99
N LEU A 367 -3.93 2.15 -29.23
CA LEU A 367 -3.93 3.19 -28.19
C LEU A 367 -5.32 3.44 -27.59
N GLU A 368 -6.40 3.14 -28.31
CA GLU A 368 -7.78 3.18 -27.82
C GLU A 368 -8.03 2.26 -26.61
N CYS A 369 -7.22 1.20 -26.43
CA CYS A 369 -7.29 0.30 -25.28
C CYS A 369 -6.79 0.94 -23.97
N CYS A 370 -6.14 2.10 -24.03
CA CYS A 370 -5.86 2.85 -22.81
C CYS A 370 -7.18 3.38 -22.20
N ILE A 371 -7.21 3.48 -20.88
CA ILE A 371 -8.40 3.87 -20.13
C ILE A 371 -8.17 5.26 -19.54
N ARG A 372 -9.09 6.17 -19.84
CA ARG A 372 -9.16 7.50 -19.23
C ARG A 372 -10.40 7.61 -18.37
N VAL A 373 -10.22 8.13 -17.15
CA VAL A 373 -11.33 8.44 -16.24
C VAL A 373 -11.35 9.93 -16.02
N TYR A 374 -12.48 10.57 -16.32
CA TYR A 374 -12.65 12.01 -16.13
C TYR A 374 -13.57 12.32 -14.94
N PRO A 375 -13.30 13.42 -14.22
CA PRO A 375 -14.05 13.77 -13.01
C PRO A 375 -15.57 13.83 -13.17
N HIS A 376 -16.06 14.44 -14.27
CA HIS A 376 -17.49 14.66 -14.47
C HIS A 376 -18.27 13.40 -14.85
N GLN A 377 -17.59 12.34 -15.30
CA GLN A 377 -18.28 11.14 -15.81
C GLN A 377 -18.92 10.30 -14.71
N GLN A 378 -18.37 10.35 -13.50
CA GLN A 378 -18.85 9.55 -12.36
C GLN A 378 -18.39 10.11 -11.00
N ASP A 379 -18.14 11.42 -10.93
CA ASP A 379 -17.77 12.15 -9.72
C ASP A 379 -16.51 11.60 -9.01
N THR A 380 -15.41 11.52 -9.76
CA THR A 380 -14.11 11.03 -9.27
C THR A 380 -12.98 12.03 -9.53
N GLY A 381 -11.74 11.66 -9.22
CA GLY A 381 -10.56 12.33 -9.78
C GLY A 381 -10.37 12.02 -11.27
N GLY A 382 -9.40 12.70 -11.89
CA GLY A 382 -8.90 12.38 -13.23
C GLY A 382 -7.79 11.33 -13.16
N PHE A 383 -7.81 10.35 -14.06
CA PHE A 383 -6.88 9.22 -14.00
C PHE A 383 -6.66 8.57 -15.36
N PHE A 384 -5.49 7.96 -15.55
CA PHE A 384 -5.12 7.21 -16.75
C PHE A 384 -4.58 5.83 -16.38
N ILE A 385 -4.96 4.80 -17.14
CA ILE A 385 -4.49 3.43 -16.98
C ILE A 385 -4.18 2.81 -18.35
N ALA A 386 -3.07 2.08 -18.45
CA ALA A 386 -2.75 1.21 -19.57
C ALA A 386 -2.25 -0.15 -19.04
N ALA A 387 -2.83 -1.24 -19.52
CA ALA A 387 -2.34 -2.59 -19.21
C ALA A 387 -1.54 -3.14 -20.39
N LEU A 388 -0.34 -3.63 -20.10
CA LEU A 388 0.66 -4.05 -21.08
C LEU A 388 1.11 -5.48 -20.76
N VAL A 389 1.24 -6.34 -21.77
CA VAL A 389 1.76 -7.72 -21.61
C VAL A 389 3.06 -7.86 -22.38
N LYS A 390 4.05 -8.50 -21.75
CA LYS A 390 5.34 -8.80 -22.39
C LYS A 390 5.26 -10.13 -23.12
N THR A 391 5.45 -10.13 -24.43
CA THR A 391 5.28 -11.33 -25.29
C THR A 391 6.58 -12.07 -25.54
N LYS A 392 7.72 -11.36 -25.48
CA LYS A 392 9.08 -11.89 -25.63
C LYS A 392 10.07 -10.98 -24.90
N GLN A 393 11.33 -11.37 -24.87
CA GLN A 393 12.39 -10.49 -24.35
C GLN A 393 12.51 -9.23 -25.20
N ALA A 394 12.70 -8.10 -24.54
CA ALA A 394 12.89 -6.82 -25.18
C ALA A 394 14.24 -6.78 -25.93
N PRO A 395 14.35 -6.01 -27.02
CA PRO A 395 15.58 -5.92 -27.79
C PRO A 395 16.83 -5.52 -26.98
N TRP A 396 16.68 -4.66 -25.97
CA TRP A 396 17.80 -4.22 -25.12
C TRP A 396 18.23 -5.26 -24.08
N GLU A 397 17.35 -6.20 -23.70
CA GLU A 397 17.69 -7.30 -22.79
C GLU A 397 18.64 -8.30 -23.47
N ILE A 398 18.39 -8.60 -24.75
CA ILE A 398 19.12 -9.62 -25.52
C ILE A 398 20.55 -9.15 -25.82
N ARG A 399 20.75 -7.85 -26.07
CA ARG A 399 22.04 -7.31 -26.56
C ARG A 399 23.13 -7.18 -25.50
N ARG A 400 22.95 -7.70 -24.27
CA ARG A 400 23.87 -7.51 -23.12
C ARG A 400 24.35 -6.06 -23.02
N CYS A 401 23.43 -5.11 -23.07
CA CYS A 401 23.79 -3.72 -22.79
C CYS A 401 23.83 -3.55 -21.27
N ASN A 402 25.02 -3.48 -20.68
CA ASN A 402 25.20 -3.25 -19.24
C ASN A 402 24.70 -1.87 -18.75
N SER A 403 24.03 -1.08 -19.61
CA SER A 403 23.41 0.18 -19.22
C SER A 403 22.23 0.53 -20.14
N ILE A 404 21.05 0.71 -19.53
CA ILE A 404 19.85 1.28 -20.16
C ILE A 404 20.17 2.58 -20.91
N ALA A 405 21.07 3.38 -20.35
CA ALA A 405 21.47 4.69 -20.87
C ALA A 405 22.14 4.64 -22.26
N LYS A 406 22.61 3.45 -22.68
CA LYS A 406 23.29 3.27 -23.97
C LYS A 406 22.35 2.82 -25.09
N TRP A 407 21.18 2.27 -24.75
CA TRP A 407 20.25 1.69 -25.73
C TRP A 407 18.97 2.49 -25.91
N LEU A 408 18.45 3.07 -24.84
CA LEU A 408 17.26 3.89 -24.92
C LEU A 408 17.65 5.34 -25.23
N PRO A 409 17.02 6.02 -26.21
CA PRO A 409 17.49 7.29 -26.81
C PRO A 409 17.53 8.50 -25.85
N TRP A 410 17.22 8.30 -24.58
CA TRP A 410 17.18 9.33 -23.56
C TRP A 410 18.46 9.32 -22.70
N GLN A 411 19.51 10.02 -23.14
CA GLN A 411 20.79 10.19 -22.39
C GLN A 411 20.60 10.91 -21.06
N PRO A 412 21.09 10.44 -19.89
CA PRO A 412 20.94 11.11 -18.57
C PRO A 412 21.22 12.62 -18.68
N PRO A 413 20.53 13.48 -17.89
CA PRO A 413 21.00 14.85 -17.75
C PRO A 413 22.49 14.78 -17.37
N PRO A 414 23.37 15.63 -17.93
CA PRO A 414 24.74 15.69 -17.45
C PRO A 414 24.70 15.92 -15.94
N GLU A 415 25.47 15.13 -15.20
CA GLU A 415 25.72 15.39 -13.78
C GLU A 415 26.27 16.80 -13.68
N ASN A 416 25.44 17.75 -13.26
CA ASN A 416 25.98 18.97 -12.69
C ASN A 416 26.71 18.52 -11.44
N LYS A 417 28.05 18.50 -11.52
CA LYS A 417 28.90 18.55 -10.34
C LYS A 417 28.35 19.67 -9.49
N VAL A 418 27.80 19.30 -8.33
CA VAL A 418 27.57 20.26 -7.26
C VAL A 418 28.97 20.55 -6.75
N ASP A 419 29.63 21.51 -7.41
CA ASP A 419 30.76 22.19 -6.82
C ASP A 419 30.22 22.89 -5.57
N ALA A 420 30.68 22.41 -4.43
CA ALA A 420 30.48 23.05 -3.16
C ALA A 420 31.20 24.40 -3.20
N ASP A 421 30.47 25.45 -3.56
CA ASP A 421 30.81 26.81 -3.16
C ASP A 421 29.54 27.57 -2.77
N THR A 422 29.56 27.93 -1.49
CA THR A 422 28.58 28.74 -0.76
C THR A 422 28.50 30.16 -1.32
N SER A 423 27.32 30.61 -1.72
CA SER A 423 26.88 32.00 -1.48
C SER A 423 25.36 32.14 -1.63
N ASP A 424 24.74 32.42 -0.49
CA ASP A 424 23.51 33.20 -0.26
C ASP A 424 22.38 33.15 -1.31
N MET A 425 21.44 32.22 -1.09
CA MET A 425 20.02 32.54 -1.21
C MET A 425 19.37 32.39 0.16
N GLN A 426 18.77 33.49 0.61
CA GLN A 426 18.22 33.69 1.93
C GLN A 426 17.14 32.65 2.28
N ASP A 427 17.33 32.10 3.47
CA ASP A 427 16.47 31.20 4.20
C ASP A 427 15.21 31.93 4.68
N ASP A 428 14.20 32.03 3.82
CA ASP A 428 12.84 32.29 4.27
C ASP A 428 12.20 30.95 4.66
N THR A 429 12.41 30.65 5.94
CA THR A 429 11.67 29.68 6.77
C THR A 429 10.21 29.47 6.33
N MET A 430 9.99 28.46 5.49
CA MET A 430 8.69 27.83 5.29
C MET A 430 8.55 26.73 6.35
N THR A 431 7.92 27.08 7.46
CA THR A 431 7.29 26.12 8.37
C THR A 431 6.26 25.33 7.57
N ASN A 432 6.63 24.13 7.14
CA ASN A 432 5.66 23.12 6.73
C ASN A 432 4.98 22.61 8.00
N GLU A 433 3.88 23.27 8.37
CA GLU A 433 2.85 22.62 9.16
C GLU A 433 2.30 21.44 8.35
N ASP A 434 2.33 20.27 8.99
CA ASP A 434 1.67 19.06 8.54
C ASP A 434 0.19 19.33 8.25
N ASP A 435 -0.28 19.01 7.05
CA ASP A 435 -1.70 18.76 6.81
C ASP A 435 -1.84 17.37 6.17
N SER A 436 -1.64 16.37 7.02
CA SER A 436 -2.41 15.13 6.91
C SER A 436 -3.88 15.52 7.07
N GLY A 437 -4.65 15.48 5.98
CA GLY A 437 -6.11 15.48 6.00
C GLY A 437 -6.65 14.20 6.64
N VAL A 438 -6.34 14.01 7.93
CA VAL A 438 -7.11 13.29 8.91
C VAL A 438 -8.01 14.36 9.52
N ASP A 439 -9.32 14.20 9.39
CA ASP A 439 -10.27 15.04 10.10
C ASP A 439 -10.00 14.91 11.61
N ASP A 440 -9.38 15.94 12.19
CA ASP A 440 -9.09 16.04 13.61
C ASP A 440 -10.40 16.15 14.41
N PHE A 441 -10.74 15.06 15.07
CA PHE A 441 -11.54 15.05 16.29
C PHE A 441 -10.88 14.06 17.25
N ASN A 442 -9.82 14.47 17.94
CA ASN A 442 -9.53 14.02 19.31
C ASN A 442 -8.43 14.88 19.93
N LYS A 443 -8.83 15.93 20.66
CA LYS A 443 -8.00 16.49 21.72
C LYS A 443 -8.42 15.87 23.03
N GLU A 444 -7.59 14.98 23.56
CA GLU A 444 -7.26 14.96 24.99
C GLU A 444 -5.87 14.33 25.18
N THR A 445 -5.09 15.05 25.98
CA THR A 445 -3.67 14.97 26.32
C THR A 445 -3.10 13.59 26.66
N TYR A 446 -1.95 13.26 26.05
CA TYR A 446 -0.94 12.37 26.63
C TYR A 446 0.44 13.01 26.50
N ASP A 447 0.98 13.37 27.65
CA ASP A 447 2.30 13.97 27.86
C ASP A 447 3.36 12.86 27.82
N VAL A 448 4.40 13.04 26.99
CA VAL A 448 5.59 12.16 26.95
C VAL A 448 6.83 13.04 27.06
N ASN A 449 6.96 13.70 28.21
CA ASN A 449 8.23 14.18 28.70
C ASN A 449 8.71 13.21 29.79
N ASP A 450 9.58 12.27 29.44
CA ASP A 450 10.70 11.95 30.34
C ASP A 450 11.81 11.18 29.61
N VAL A 451 13.02 11.28 30.16
CA VAL A 451 14.28 10.66 29.76
C VAL A 451 15.10 11.43 28.70
N PHE A 452 15.62 12.59 29.10
CA PHE A 452 17.04 12.94 28.90
C PHE A 452 17.48 13.92 30.01
N ALA A 453 17.78 13.39 31.20
CA ALA A 453 18.45 14.15 32.24
C ALA A 453 19.95 14.26 31.91
N LYS A 454 20.41 15.50 31.68
CA LYS A 454 21.82 15.88 31.66
C LYS A 454 22.34 15.96 33.09
N THR A 455 23.55 15.46 33.33
CA THR A 455 24.36 15.81 34.49
C THR A 455 25.60 16.52 33.96
N GLU A 456 25.78 17.79 34.35
CA GLU A 456 26.98 18.58 34.10
C GLU A 456 28.03 18.24 35.16
N SER A 457 29.29 18.08 34.75
CA SER A 457 30.44 18.43 35.58
C SER A 457 31.71 18.62 34.74
N GLU A 458 32.18 19.87 34.78
CA GLU A 458 33.57 20.36 34.83
C GLU A 458 34.54 20.21 33.63
N ASN A 459 34.99 21.40 33.20
CA ASN A 459 36.05 21.71 32.25
C ASN A 459 37.44 21.28 32.74
N THR A 460 38.21 20.61 31.88
CA THR A 460 39.65 20.89 31.72
C THR A 460 40.08 20.69 30.27
N SER A 461 40.91 21.61 29.80
CA SER A 461 41.38 21.83 28.42
C SER A 461 42.44 20.82 27.95
N SER A 462 42.26 20.23 26.76
CA SER A 462 43.37 19.78 25.90
C SER A 462 42.92 19.63 24.43
N GLU A 463 43.86 19.82 23.51
CA GLU A 463 43.73 20.10 22.06
C GLU A 463 42.86 19.13 21.22
N PRO A 464 42.27 19.60 20.10
CA PRO A 464 41.35 18.78 19.31
C PRO A 464 42.11 17.71 18.49
N PRO A 465 41.71 16.43 18.57
CA PRO A 465 42.35 15.38 17.77
C PRO A 465 42.00 15.52 16.28
N CYS A 466 43.02 15.30 15.46
CA CYS A 466 42.97 15.33 14.00
C CYS A 466 41.77 14.55 13.43
N LYS A 467 40.94 15.23 12.63
CA LYS A 467 39.72 14.64 12.03
C LYS A 467 40.11 13.50 11.09
N LYS A 468 39.76 12.27 11.46
CA LYS A 468 39.70 11.13 10.54
C LYS A 468 38.72 11.46 9.39
N PRO A 469 38.99 11.03 8.15
CA PRO A 469 38.10 11.25 7.03
C PRO A 469 36.73 10.63 7.34
N ARG A 470 35.65 11.38 7.09
CA ARG A 470 34.26 10.92 7.24
C ARG A 470 33.96 9.86 6.20
N THR A 471 34.27 8.61 6.51
CA THR A 471 33.63 7.44 5.90
C THR A 471 32.37 7.11 6.69
N ASN A 472 31.27 6.84 5.97
CA ASN A 472 29.97 6.29 6.41
C ASN A 472 28.93 7.28 6.95
N LEU A 473 28.03 7.73 6.05
CA LEU A 473 26.61 7.94 6.38
C LEU A 473 25.91 6.57 6.47
N GLY A 474 26.32 5.78 7.47
CA GLY A 474 25.75 4.46 7.78
C GLY A 474 24.42 4.58 8.54
N PHE A 475 23.48 3.71 8.20
CA PHE A 475 22.09 3.72 8.65
C PHE A 475 21.90 3.28 10.13
N LYS A 476 20.75 3.65 10.74
CA LYS A 476 20.40 3.41 12.16
C LYS A 476 19.61 2.12 12.45
N GLU A 477 19.26 1.31 11.45
CA GLU A 477 18.39 0.13 11.66
C GLU A 477 19.14 -1.18 11.35
N ASP A 478 19.01 -2.18 12.24
CA ASP A 478 19.64 -3.50 12.07
C ASP A 478 19.05 -4.28 10.88
N PRO A 479 19.87 -5.07 10.17
CA PRO A 479 19.44 -5.91 9.06
C PRO A 479 18.52 -7.02 9.53
N PHE A 480 17.73 -7.52 8.58
CA PHE A 480 16.93 -8.72 8.73
C PHE A 480 17.82 -9.95 8.52
N ILE A 481 17.90 -10.82 9.54
CA ILE A 481 18.67 -12.07 9.51
C ILE A 481 17.72 -13.23 9.78
N LEU A 482 17.81 -14.30 8.98
CA LEU A 482 17.07 -15.54 9.23
C LEU A 482 17.46 -16.13 10.59
N LEU A 483 16.49 -16.68 11.30
CA LEU A 483 16.73 -17.31 12.59
C LEU A 483 17.64 -18.53 12.38
N PRO A 484 18.81 -18.59 13.02
CA PRO A 484 19.72 -19.73 12.90
C PRO A 484 19.07 -21.03 13.40
N ASP A 485 19.40 -22.16 12.76
CA ASP A 485 18.90 -23.49 13.14
C ASP A 485 19.34 -23.91 14.56
N ASP A 486 20.46 -23.37 15.04
CA ASP A 486 21.02 -23.60 16.36
C ASP A 486 20.53 -22.60 17.43
N ASP A 487 19.51 -21.78 17.12
CA ASP A 487 18.96 -20.84 18.10
C ASP A 487 18.42 -21.57 19.35
N PRO A 488 18.91 -21.24 20.57
CA PRO A 488 18.56 -21.98 21.78
C PRO A 488 17.10 -21.78 22.21
N HIS A 489 16.41 -20.73 21.73
CA HIS A 489 15.03 -20.45 22.09
C HIS A 489 14.04 -21.22 21.22
N TRP A 490 14.40 -21.54 19.96
CA TRP A 490 13.46 -22.19 19.04
C TRP A 490 12.96 -23.55 19.55
N PRO A 491 13.80 -24.49 20.04
CA PRO A 491 13.32 -25.75 20.62
C PRO A 491 12.33 -25.55 21.77
N ILE A 492 12.58 -24.55 22.64
CA ILE A 492 11.70 -24.22 23.77
C ILE A 492 10.36 -23.69 23.26
N ILE A 493 10.37 -22.78 22.29
CA ILE A 493 9.15 -22.21 21.67
C ILE A 493 8.36 -23.32 20.96
N ARG A 494 9.03 -24.13 20.15
CA ARG A 494 8.47 -25.26 19.42
C ARG A 494 7.77 -26.21 20.38
N ASP A 495 8.42 -26.60 21.46
CA ASP A 495 7.87 -27.59 22.40
C ASP A 495 6.76 -27.00 23.28
N TYR A 496 6.85 -25.70 23.63
CA TYR A 496 5.86 -24.99 24.44
C TYR A 496 4.51 -24.82 23.72
N PHE A 497 4.54 -24.43 22.45
CA PHE A 497 3.34 -24.32 21.61
C PHE A 497 3.01 -25.65 20.91
N GLY A 498 3.94 -26.60 20.83
CA GLY A 498 3.77 -27.84 20.09
C GLY A 498 3.67 -27.60 18.59
N PHE A 499 4.62 -26.84 18.04
CA PHE A 499 4.74 -26.66 16.60
C PHE A 499 5.01 -28.02 15.93
N VAL A 500 4.22 -28.36 14.91
CA VAL A 500 4.38 -29.60 14.14
C VAL A 500 5.63 -29.55 13.26
N PRO A 501 6.21 -30.70 12.87
CA PRO A 501 7.39 -30.75 12.00
C PRO A 501 7.23 -30.10 10.62
N SER A 502 5.99 -29.97 10.11
CA SER A 502 5.71 -29.29 8.84
C SER A 502 5.74 -27.75 8.94
N PHE A 503 5.91 -27.17 10.13
CA PHE A 503 6.09 -25.74 10.28
C PHE A 503 7.44 -25.30 9.69
N PRO A 504 7.48 -24.30 8.80
CA PRO A 504 8.72 -23.88 8.17
C PRO A 504 9.53 -22.94 9.08
N SER A 505 10.26 -23.50 10.04
CA SER A 505 11.07 -22.71 10.98
C SER A 505 12.17 -21.87 10.31
N ALA A 506 12.65 -22.29 9.14
CA ALA A 506 13.62 -21.53 8.33
C ALA A 506 13.06 -20.19 7.81
N GLN A 507 11.73 -20.02 7.81
CA GLN A 507 11.06 -18.77 7.44
C GLN A 507 10.92 -17.79 8.63
N LEU A 508 11.56 -18.08 9.77
CA LEU A 508 11.61 -17.16 10.91
C LEU A 508 12.75 -16.16 10.74
N LEU A 509 12.48 -14.92 11.11
CA LEU A 509 13.33 -13.78 10.85
C LEU A 509 13.50 -12.92 12.10
N ILE A 510 14.71 -12.45 12.37
CA ILE A 510 15.04 -11.54 13.46
C ILE A 510 15.67 -10.25 12.94
N ARG A 511 15.52 -9.18 13.73
CA ARG A 511 16.06 -7.85 13.40
C ARG A 511 17.02 -7.38 14.49
N SER A 512 18.15 -8.07 14.61
CA SER A 512 19.20 -7.77 15.58
C SER A 512 20.44 -8.61 15.26
N ILE A 513 21.59 -7.96 15.12
CA ILE A 513 22.90 -8.64 15.00
C ILE A 513 23.49 -8.95 16.40
N GLY A 514 22.97 -8.32 17.46
CA GLY A 514 23.43 -8.53 18.83
C GLY A 514 22.45 -8.02 19.90
N GLY A 515 22.45 -8.69 21.07
CA GLY A 515 21.57 -8.39 22.20
C GLY A 515 20.40 -9.37 22.36
N LYS A 516 19.49 -9.09 23.31
CA LYS A 516 18.31 -9.94 23.54
C LYS A 516 17.35 -9.82 22.36
N LYS A 517 17.01 -10.96 21.74
CA LYS A 517 16.03 -11.06 20.65
C LYS A 517 14.67 -10.56 21.15
N ARG A 518 14.19 -9.42 20.62
CA ARG A 518 12.91 -8.83 21.03
C ARG A 518 11.71 -9.38 20.26
N ASN A 519 11.84 -9.48 18.94
CA ASN A 519 10.75 -9.85 18.03
C ASN A 519 11.23 -10.90 17.04
N VAL A 520 10.37 -11.86 16.72
CA VAL A 520 10.56 -12.81 15.62
C VAL A 520 9.43 -12.60 14.62
N TYR A 521 9.81 -12.45 13.36
CA TYR A 521 8.93 -12.26 12.22
C TYR A 521 8.82 -13.56 11.43
N LEU A 522 7.72 -13.74 10.73
CA LEU A 522 7.49 -14.84 9.81
C LEU A 522 7.40 -14.25 8.39
N VAL A 523 8.10 -14.87 7.45
CA VAL A 523 8.10 -14.47 6.03
C VAL A 523 7.55 -15.60 5.16
N SER A 524 7.09 -15.30 3.94
CA SER A 524 6.77 -16.34 2.95
C SER A 524 8.05 -16.99 2.41
N ARG A 525 7.93 -18.14 1.72
CA ARG A 525 9.09 -18.81 1.14
C ARG A 525 9.79 -17.94 0.09
N ASN A 526 9.02 -17.21 -0.72
CA ASN A 526 9.56 -16.30 -1.72
C ASN A 526 10.32 -15.13 -1.08
N VAL A 527 9.86 -14.62 0.06
CA VAL A 527 10.59 -13.59 0.81
C VAL A 527 11.85 -14.19 1.44
N GLN A 528 11.80 -15.39 2.01
CA GLN A 528 13.00 -16.09 2.51
C GLN A 528 14.05 -16.23 1.39
N ALA A 529 13.66 -16.74 0.22
CA ALA A 529 14.56 -16.95 -0.92
C ALA A 529 15.21 -15.65 -1.42
N LEU A 530 14.51 -14.51 -1.28
CA LEU A 530 15.05 -13.18 -1.56
C LEU A 530 16.08 -12.74 -0.50
N LEU A 531 15.79 -12.98 0.78
CA LEU A 531 16.63 -12.60 1.90
C LEU A 531 17.91 -13.45 2.01
N GLU A 532 17.89 -14.71 1.57
CA GLU A 532 19.09 -15.56 1.50
C GLU A 532 20.14 -15.05 0.50
N CYS A 533 19.74 -14.14 -0.39
CA CYS A 533 20.64 -13.42 -1.31
C CYS A 533 21.00 -12.00 -0.81
N ALA A 534 20.43 -11.53 0.31
CA ALA A 534 20.77 -10.25 0.93
C ALA A 534 22.12 -10.34 1.69
N GLY A 535 22.99 -9.34 1.57
CA GLY A 535 24.40 -9.43 2.02
C GLY A 535 25.38 -9.83 0.90
N GLY A 536 24.98 -9.66 -0.36
CA GLY A 536 25.68 -10.06 -1.58
C GLY A 536 25.09 -9.37 -2.81
N ASP A 537 24.49 -10.12 -3.74
CA ASP A 537 23.97 -9.59 -5.02
C ASP A 537 22.79 -8.61 -4.86
N ASN A 538 22.14 -8.60 -3.69
CA ASN A 538 21.02 -7.72 -3.38
C ASN A 538 21.41 -6.51 -2.49
N ASP A 539 22.71 -6.25 -2.28
CA ASP A 539 23.19 -5.19 -1.37
C ASP A 539 22.82 -3.77 -1.80
N ASP A 540 22.55 -3.60 -3.10
CA ASP A 540 22.17 -2.31 -3.67
C ASP A 540 20.73 -1.90 -3.30
N VAL A 541 19.89 -2.81 -2.79
CA VAL A 541 18.51 -2.49 -2.35
C VAL A 541 18.40 -2.42 -0.85
N LYS A 542 18.00 -1.23 -0.38
CA LYS A 542 17.68 -1.02 1.03
C LYS A 542 16.34 -1.67 1.38
N LEU A 543 16.40 -2.75 2.15
CA LEU A 543 15.25 -3.41 2.76
C LEU A 543 14.81 -2.69 4.04
N ILE A 544 13.59 -2.17 4.06
CA ILE A 544 13.04 -1.40 5.20
C ILE A 544 12.21 -2.28 6.13
N SER A 545 11.40 -3.18 5.57
CA SER A 545 10.50 -4.07 6.33
C SER A 545 10.27 -5.36 5.56
N ALA A 546 10.14 -6.47 6.28
CA ALA A 546 9.80 -7.77 5.70
C ALA A 546 8.98 -8.61 6.69
N GLY A 547 7.94 -9.28 6.17
CA GLY A 547 7.15 -10.26 6.90
C GLY A 547 6.23 -9.70 7.99
N VAL A 548 5.67 -10.61 8.78
CA VAL A 548 4.72 -10.32 9.86
C VAL A 548 5.27 -10.67 11.22
N LYS A 549 5.08 -9.79 12.21
CA LYS A 549 5.55 -10.04 13.58
C LYS A 549 4.73 -11.17 14.21
N THR A 550 5.39 -12.27 14.53
CA THR A 550 4.71 -13.50 14.98
C THR A 550 4.97 -13.81 16.46
N LEU A 551 6.21 -13.60 16.93
CA LEU A 551 6.57 -13.78 18.34
C LEU A 551 7.19 -12.51 18.89
N THR A 552 6.95 -12.26 20.17
CA THR A 552 7.63 -11.20 20.92
C THR A 552 8.14 -11.78 22.22
N ARG A 553 9.32 -11.34 22.66
CA ARG A 553 9.85 -11.68 23.97
C ARG A 553 8.93 -11.14 25.06
N CYS A 554 8.67 -11.95 26.07
CA CYS A 554 7.99 -11.58 27.30
C CYS A 554 8.85 -12.02 28.48
N ASP A 555 9.22 -11.06 29.33
CA ASP A 555 9.94 -11.34 30.57
C ASP A 555 8.93 -11.53 31.70
N GLY A 556 9.13 -12.55 32.54
CA GLY A 556 8.28 -12.85 33.68
C GLY A 556 8.73 -14.10 34.43
N GLU A 557 8.52 -14.11 35.74
CA GLU A 557 8.83 -15.25 36.62
C GLU A 557 7.84 -16.41 36.35
N GLU A 558 8.30 -17.65 36.51
CA GLU A 558 7.49 -18.88 36.30
C GLU A 558 6.94 -19.09 34.87
N LEU A 559 7.47 -18.39 33.86
CA LEU A 559 7.11 -18.61 32.46
C LEU A 559 7.86 -19.79 31.88
N GLY A 560 7.13 -20.77 31.34
CA GLY A 560 7.72 -21.91 30.62
C GLY A 560 8.30 -21.55 29.25
N CYS A 561 8.11 -20.31 28.77
CA CYS A 561 8.67 -19.81 27.52
C CYS A 561 8.83 -18.28 27.60
N GLU A 562 9.99 -17.77 27.16
CA GLU A 562 10.28 -16.33 27.11
C GLU A 562 9.65 -15.61 25.92
N PHE A 563 8.86 -16.30 25.09
CA PHE A 563 8.20 -15.72 23.92
C PHE A 563 6.70 -16.01 23.95
N ARG A 564 5.94 -15.03 23.48
CA ARG A 564 4.49 -15.14 23.27
C ARG A 564 4.14 -14.87 21.82
N LEU A 565 3.07 -15.51 21.36
CA LEU A 565 2.47 -15.23 20.06
C LEU A 565 1.87 -13.83 20.03
N MET A 566 1.95 -13.19 18.87
CA MET A 566 1.36 -11.88 18.58
C MET A 566 0.08 -12.04 17.78
N GLN A 567 -0.92 -11.21 18.08
CA GLN A 567 -2.20 -11.22 17.36
C GLN A 567 -2.01 -11.03 15.84
N GLU A 568 -1.03 -10.23 15.44
CA GLU A 568 -0.71 -9.97 14.03
C GLU A 568 -0.28 -11.22 13.24
N GLY A 569 0.42 -12.17 13.87
CA GLY A 569 0.95 -13.35 13.19
C GLY A 569 0.17 -14.65 13.45
N ILE A 570 -0.88 -14.60 14.28
CA ILE A 570 -1.52 -15.80 14.83
C ILE A 570 -2.16 -16.68 13.74
N GLU A 571 -2.84 -16.08 12.77
CA GLU A 571 -3.53 -16.78 11.68
C GLU A 571 -2.57 -17.56 10.78
N ASN A 572 -1.32 -17.09 10.67
CA ASN A 572 -0.27 -17.76 9.90
C ASN A 572 0.28 -19.01 10.61
N VAL A 573 0.22 -19.06 11.95
CA VAL A 573 0.84 -20.13 12.76
C VAL A 573 -0.15 -21.13 13.33
N VAL A 574 -1.40 -20.75 13.54
CA VAL A 574 -2.44 -21.60 14.15
C VAL A 574 -2.57 -22.98 13.51
N PRO A 575 -2.51 -23.14 12.17
CA PRO A 575 -2.55 -24.46 11.54
C PRO A 575 -1.42 -25.39 11.99
N TYR A 576 -0.30 -24.84 12.46
CA TYR A 576 0.91 -25.58 12.80
C TYR A 576 1.11 -25.82 14.31
N VAL A 577 0.23 -25.28 15.15
CA VAL A 577 0.36 -25.34 16.61
C VAL A 577 -0.60 -26.41 17.17
N THR A 578 -0.15 -27.23 18.12
CA THR A 578 -0.98 -28.33 18.70
C THR A 578 -1.29 -28.18 20.18
N LYS A 579 -0.47 -27.45 20.94
CA LYS A 579 -0.66 -27.24 22.38
C LYS A 579 -1.25 -25.87 22.67
N ARG A 580 -1.77 -25.70 23.89
CA ARG A 580 -2.25 -24.42 24.43
C ARG A 580 -3.39 -23.77 23.63
N LYS A 581 -4.07 -24.54 22.77
CA LYS A 581 -5.32 -24.19 22.13
C LYS A 581 -6.48 -24.43 23.10
N VAL A 582 -7.40 -23.47 23.15
CA VAL A 582 -8.61 -23.52 23.96
C VAL A 582 -9.78 -23.16 23.06
N PHE A 583 -10.66 -24.11 22.84
CA PHE A 583 -11.91 -23.89 22.10
C PHE A 583 -12.92 -23.24 23.04
N ILE A 584 -13.40 -22.07 22.67
CA ILE A 584 -14.26 -21.22 23.51
C ILE A 584 -15.65 -21.09 22.90
N THR A 585 -16.64 -20.90 23.78
CA THR A 585 -18.03 -20.64 23.36
C THR A 585 -18.24 -19.18 22.96
N GLN A 586 -19.37 -18.85 22.32
CA GLN A 586 -19.73 -17.47 22.02
C GLN A 586 -19.80 -16.59 23.28
N GLU A 587 -20.34 -17.10 24.39
CA GLU A 587 -20.40 -16.36 25.65
C GLU A 587 -19.01 -16.05 26.23
N ASP A 588 -18.06 -16.96 26.03
CA ASP A 588 -16.67 -16.78 26.40
C ASP A 588 -15.98 -15.73 25.50
N VAL A 589 -16.28 -15.71 24.19
CA VAL A 589 -15.85 -14.63 23.29
C VAL A 589 -16.35 -13.28 23.80
N PHE A 590 -17.63 -13.17 24.14
CA PHE A 590 -18.23 -11.94 24.66
C PHE A 590 -17.56 -11.49 25.96
N THR A 591 -17.26 -12.44 26.84
CA THR A 591 -16.53 -12.20 28.09
C THR A 591 -15.12 -11.65 27.84
N LEU A 592 -14.38 -12.20 26.87
CA LEU A 592 -13.03 -11.75 26.51
C LEU A 592 -13.01 -10.37 25.84
N VAL A 593 -14.04 -10.06 25.04
CA VAL A 593 -14.17 -8.77 24.36
C VAL A 593 -14.58 -7.67 25.34
N ARG A 594 -15.56 -7.93 26.22
CA ARG A 594 -16.10 -6.93 27.17
C ARG A 594 -15.20 -6.64 28.36
N HIS A 595 -14.36 -7.59 28.78
CA HIS A 595 -13.54 -7.45 29.98
C HIS A 595 -12.04 -7.61 29.68
N ASP A 596 -11.19 -6.76 30.26
CA ASP A 596 -9.74 -6.86 30.00
C ASP A 596 -9.07 -8.02 30.75
N LYS A 597 -9.49 -8.32 31.98
CA LYS A 597 -8.92 -9.39 32.81
C LYS A 597 -10.02 -10.17 33.54
N PRO A 598 -10.98 -10.80 32.83
CA PRO A 598 -12.01 -11.60 33.47
C PRO A 598 -11.41 -12.70 34.35
N PHE A 599 -12.05 -12.96 35.49
CA PHE A 599 -11.72 -14.10 36.34
C PHE A 599 -12.08 -15.40 35.63
N SER A 600 -11.28 -16.44 35.85
CA SER A 600 -11.47 -17.76 35.23
C SER A 600 -12.84 -18.38 35.50
N ASN A 601 -13.47 -18.08 36.64
CA ASN A 601 -14.81 -18.55 37.01
C ASN A 601 -15.95 -17.96 36.16
N LYS A 602 -15.72 -16.88 35.41
CA LYS A 602 -16.71 -16.28 34.50
C LYS A 602 -16.88 -17.04 33.18
N PHE A 603 -15.98 -17.98 32.90
CA PHE A 603 -16.00 -18.75 31.65
C PHE A 603 -16.83 -20.01 31.78
N SER A 604 -17.31 -20.51 30.65
CA SER A 604 -18.05 -21.76 30.54
C SER A 604 -17.27 -22.93 31.15
N GLN A 605 -17.98 -23.96 31.62
CA GLN A 605 -17.33 -25.13 32.23
C GLN A 605 -16.37 -25.81 31.25
N SER A 606 -16.75 -25.96 29.98
CA SER A 606 -15.89 -26.51 28.93
C SER A 606 -14.57 -25.74 28.79
N THR A 607 -14.65 -24.41 28.73
CA THR A 607 -13.47 -23.54 28.64
C THR A 607 -12.59 -23.65 29.89
N ARG A 608 -13.19 -23.67 31.09
CA ARG A 608 -12.46 -23.86 32.35
C ARG A 608 -11.75 -25.20 32.41
N ASP A 609 -12.39 -26.27 31.98
CA ASP A 609 -11.81 -27.62 31.96
C ASP A 609 -10.61 -27.69 31.01
N GLN A 610 -10.72 -27.11 29.81
CA GLN A 610 -9.59 -27.01 28.87
C GLN A 610 -8.43 -26.18 29.44
N LEU A 611 -8.72 -25.02 30.04
CA LEU A 611 -7.71 -24.16 30.65
C LEU A 611 -6.99 -24.80 31.83
N SER A 612 -7.68 -25.64 32.61
CA SER A 612 -7.08 -26.41 33.70
C SER A 612 -6.05 -27.42 33.20
N LYS A 613 -6.27 -27.97 31.99
CA LYS A 613 -5.35 -28.91 31.32
C LYS A 613 -4.16 -28.23 30.65
N VAL A 614 -4.22 -26.91 30.41
CA VAL A 614 -3.08 -26.14 29.91
C VAL A 614 -2.00 -26.04 30.99
N SER A 615 -0.85 -26.65 30.75
CA SER A 615 0.28 -26.69 31.69
C SER A 615 0.89 -25.30 31.91
N GLY A 616 0.95 -24.85 33.17
CA GLY A 616 1.60 -23.59 33.56
C GLY A 616 0.82 -22.32 33.19
N LEU A 617 1.47 -21.17 33.38
CA LEU A 617 0.97 -19.84 33.03
C LEU A 617 1.44 -19.43 31.62
N GLY A 618 0.96 -18.28 31.14
CA GLY A 618 1.48 -17.62 29.94
C GLY A 618 0.55 -17.63 28.75
N CYS A 619 1.11 -17.63 27.55
CA CYS A 619 0.38 -17.44 26.30
C CYS A 619 -0.53 -18.65 25.97
N VAL A 620 -1.77 -18.37 25.56
CA VAL A 620 -2.74 -19.37 25.09
C VAL A 620 -3.39 -18.88 23.78
N ILE A 621 -3.97 -19.80 23.02
CA ILE A 621 -4.68 -19.50 21.76
C ILE A 621 -6.16 -19.82 21.98
N PHE A 622 -7.01 -18.81 21.86
CA PHE A 622 -8.46 -19.01 21.88
C PHE A 622 -8.97 -19.20 20.46
N LEU A 623 -9.79 -20.23 20.26
CA LEU A 623 -10.41 -20.57 18.99
C LEU A 623 -11.92 -20.63 19.18
N TYR A 624 -12.64 -19.91 18.33
CA TYR A 624 -14.08 -20.07 18.18
C TYR A 624 -14.36 -20.61 16.79
N ASP A 625 -15.08 -21.73 16.73
CA ASP A 625 -15.52 -22.36 15.49
C ASP A 625 -17.05 -22.38 15.48
N PRO A 626 -17.70 -21.63 14.56
CA PRO A 626 -19.15 -21.53 14.51
C PRO A 626 -19.84 -22.86 14.17
N GLU A 627 -19.16 -23.82 13.52
CA GLU A 627 -19.73 -25.12 13.17
C GLU A 627 -19.76 -26.09 14.36
N SER A 628 -18.88 -25.87 15.33
CA SER A 628 -18.76 -26.71 16.53
C SER A 628 -19.79 -26.39 17.62
N HIS A 629 -20.63 -25.39 17.41
CA HIS A 629 -21.49 -24.78 18.43
C HIS A 629 -22.97 -24.68 18.01
N SER A 630 -23.79 -24.13 18.91
CA SER A 630 -25.25 -24.12 18.77
C SER A 630 -25.68 -23.36 17.50
N PRO A 631 -26.71 -23.82 16.76
CA PRO A 631 -27.29 -23.06 15.65
C PRO A 631 -27.78 -21.65 16.03
N SER A 632 -28.04 -21.43 17.33
CA SER A 632 -28.47 -20.14 17.89
C SER A 632 -27.35 -19.09 18.00
N ASP A 633 -26.08 -19.47 17.83
CA ASP A 633 -24.97 -18.54 17.92
C ASP A 633 -25.07 -17.47 16.81
N THR A 634 -24.78 -16.22 17.16
CA THR A 634 -24.80 -15.07 16.24
C THR A 634 -23.47 -14.89 15.51
N ILE A 635 -22.36 -15.39 16.07
CA ILE A 635 -21.05 -15.37 15.42
C ILE A 635 -21.02 -16.45 14.32
N LYS A 636 -20.81 -16.03 13.06
CA LYS A 636 -20.82 -16.92 11.89
C LYS A 636 -19.45 -17.07 11.19
N CYS A 637 -18.36 -16.72 11.85
CA CYS A 637 -17.01 -16.86 11.32
C CYS A 637 -16.05 -17.46 12.36
N ASN A 638 -14.96 -18.05 11.88
CA ASN A 638 -13.88 -18.52 12.72
C ASN A 638 -13.18 -17.33 13.39
N LEU A 639 -12.89 -17.45 14.69
CA LEU A 639 -12.13 -16.43 15.42
C LEU A 639 -10.89 -17.03 16.06
N CYS A 640 -9.81 -16.25 16.06
CA CYS A 640 -8.56 -16.65 16.68
C CYS A 640 -7.96 -15.49 17.49
N PHE A 641 -7.78 -15.70 18.79
CA PHE A 641 -7.20 -14.70 19.69
C PHE A 641 -5.95 -15.20 20.39
N CYS A 642 -4.91 -14.37 20.41
CA CYS A 642 -3.83 -14.51 21.36
C CYS A 642 -4.37 -14.19 22.76
N GLY A 643 -4.07 -15.04 23.72
CA GLY A 643 -4.50 -14.91 25.10
C GLY A 643 -3.37 -15.04 26.10
N TRP A 644 -3.67 -14.70 27.35
CA TRP A 644 -2.80 -14.89 28.50
C TRP A 644 -3.58 -15.52 29.65
N LYS A 645 -3.08 -16.66 30.13
CA LYS A 645 -3.57 -17.36 31.31
C LYS A 645 -2.70 -17.00 32.51
N ALA A 646 -3.30 -16.31 33.48
CA ALA A 646 -2.71 -16.08 34.80
C ALA A 646 -3.29 -17.07 35.84
N ARG A 647 -2.88 -16.94 37.11
CA ARG A 647 -3.32 -17.84 38.20
C ARG A 647 -4.84 -17.84 38.39
N THR A 648 -5.47 -16.67 38.32
CA THR A 648 -6.91 -16.49 38.60
C THR A 648 -7.67 -15.81 37.47
N SER A 649 -6.97 -15.16 36.55
CA SER A 649 -7.54 -14.37 35.46
C SER A 649 -7.06 -14.82 34.09
N ILE A 650 -7.86 -14.48 33.09
CA ILE A 650 -7.61 -14.75 31.69
C ILE A 650 -7.73 -13.42 30.95
N ARG A 651 -6.89 -13.20 29.94
CA ARG A 651 -6.89 -11.97 29.15
C ARG A 651 -6.74 -12.28 27.66
N ALA A 652 -7.52 -11.64 26.81
CA ALA A 652 -7.22 -11.56 25.38
C ALA A 652 -6.16 -10.47 25.13
N LEU A 653 -5.08 -10.82 24.42
CA LEU A 653 -3.97 -9.94 24.04
C LEU A 653 -4.29 -9.20 22.74
N MET A 654 -5.43 -8.53 22.73
CA MET A 654 -5.95 -7.77 21.60
C MET A 654 -5.80 -6.29 21.87
N SER A 655 -5.63 -5.50 20.81
CA SER A 655 -5.61 -4.04 20.93
C SER A 655 -7.00 -3.51 21.32
N ARG A 656 -7.06 -2.24 21.78
CA ARG A 656 -8.35 -1.59 22.09
C ARG A 656 -9.22 -1.48 20.84
N SER A 657 -8.61 -1.18 19.69
CA SER A 657 -9.30 -1.09 18.41
C SER A 657 -9.87 -2.46 18.01
N ASP A 658 -9.09 -3.55 18.09
CA ASP A 658 -9.61 -4.91 17.81
C ASP A 658 -10.81 -5.23 18.70
N LYS A 659 -10.74 -4.97 20.01
CA LYS A 659 -11.88 -5.23 20.92
C LYS A 659 -13.13 -4.45 20.51
N MET A 660 -12.98 -3.19 20.10
CA MET A 660 -14.10 -2.36 19.64
C MET A 660 -14.69 -2.89 18.32
N HIS A 661 -13.84 -3.35 17.42
CA HIS A 661 -14.25 -3.98 16.18
C HIS A 661 -15.10 -5.23 16.46
N TYR A 662 -14.62 -6.17 17.27
CA TYR A 662 -15.40 -7.37 17.61
C TYR A 662 -16.67 -7.05 18.41
N ALA A 663 -16.63 -6.03 19.28
CA ALA A 663 -17.83 -5.56 19.96
C ALA A 663 -18.88 -5.04 18.97
N THR A 664 -18.45 -4.31 17.93
CA THR A 664 -19.33 -3.82 16.87
C THR A 664 -19.88 -4.96 16.03
N LEU A 665 -19.03 -5.90 15.65
CA LEU A 665 -19.34 -7.04 14.80
C LEU A 665 -20.32 -8.02 15.48
N PHE A 666 -20.27 -8.13 16.81
CA PHE A 666 -21.16 -8.98 17.62
C PHE A 666 -22.29 -8.23 18.33
N ASN A 667 -22.42 -6.91 18.10
CA ASN A 667 -23.43 -6.04 18.72
C ASN A 667 -23.44 -6.09 20.27
N LEU A 668 -22.26 -5.94 20.89
CA LEU A 668 -22.02 -6.14 22.33
C LEU A 668 -22.04 -4.90 23.22
#